data_AF-A0A5C8NS20-F1
#
_entry.id   AF-A0A5C8NS20-F1
#
_cell.length_a   1.000
_cell.length_b   1.000
_cell.length_c   1.000
_cell.angle_alpha   90.00
_cell.angle_beta   90.00
_cell.angle_gamma   90.00
#
_symmetry.space_group_name_H-M   'P 1'
#
loop_
_entity.id
_entity.type
_entity.pdbx_description
1 polymer ?
#
loop_
_entity_poly.entity_id
_entity_poly.type
_entity_poly.pdbx_seq_one_letter_code
_entity_poly.pdbx_strand_id
1 'polypeptide(L)'
;MNKTKTKQKQGIIYKISSFYKNSLRNQILIPFIILILFTGGVISFVSFNFSVKNTTEELSKNVEGQMVSLNDTFETFFSNISSTLNRYTSNEMMTGYNSKNRAKVEEYILETQDAHDEIGFLYAGTETGDTLPQGDLGEDYNPKERPWYKDAVGANGEIVWSEPYKDVETGDLVVTASKAYYNGDKLVGVMAADVFIDTLIDMVNKIEIGETGYAVIYDKNGKWITHPEKEKIGRDESQTSYYQEMVEIGNQGIVEYNVDGKEFTMGFVKNPTTDWYLLGAANKVDFKKQAQAIFIPIAITLIIVTLIAIVVTLWITGKVTKAIKTVMERMKLIANGDLSHPPLEIKSKDEVGHLVQATNGMNEHMRHLLHQINTVAETVSSQSEELTQSAGEVKSGSEQVASTMQELASGSETQAHSTGDLSANMQSFANEIEDLSENGDQIKQFSNEIIGATAEGSQLMDASKEQMEIIDEIVHDAVKKVEGLDVQSQEISKLVNVIQDVADQTNLLALNAAIEAARAGEHGKGFAVVADEVKKLAEQVSDSVTDITGIVTKIQQESSLVANTLQNGYHEVEQGSTQIETTGGKFSDINTSILEMGKSIDLVVDNLTSISARSQEMNRSIEDIAAISEESAAGIEETSASSEQTTASMEEVAQSSRGLAKLAEELNELVLKFKL
;
A
#
# COMPACT_ATOMS: atom_id res chain seq x y z
N MET A 1 -40.95 -19.11 55.69
CA MET A 1 -41.63 -19.49 54.42
C MET A 1 -41.64 -18.34 53.38
N ASN A 2 -40.53 -17.58 53.24
CA ASN A 2 -40.52 -16.34 52.44
C ASN A 2 -39.32 -16.18 51.47
N LYS A 3 -38.51 -17.24 51.25
CA LYS A 3 -37.35 -17.22 50.32
C LYS A 3 -37.59 -17.93 48.99
N THR A 4 -38.71 -18.65 48.83
CA THR A 4 -39.00 -19.45 47.62
C THR A 4 -39.82 -18.72 46.57
N LYS A 5 -40.53 -17.63 46.91
CA LYS A 5 -41.29 -16.82 45.94
C LYS A 5 -40.43 -15.83 45.14
N THR A 6 -39.23 -15.50 45.60
CA THR A 6 -38.37 -14.49 44.95
C THR A 6 -37.55 -15.06 43.77
N LYS A 7 -37.17 -16.34 43.82
CA LYS A 7 -36.41 -17.00 42.72
C LYS A 7 -37.27 -17.33 41.49
N GLN A 8 -38.57 -17.54 41.66
CA GLN A 8 -39.48 -17.81 40.54
C GLN A 8 -39.78 -16.56 39.68
N LYS A 9 -39.75 -15.36 40.29
CA LYS A 9 -39.90 -14.08 39.55
C LYS A 9 -38.65 -13.72 38.72
N GLN A 10 -37.44 -14.06 39.19
CA GLN A 10 -36.20 -13.78 38.44
C GLN A 10 -36.03 -14.65 37.19
N GLY A 11 -36.47 -15.92 37.21
CA GLY A 11 -36.40 -16.81 36.03
C GLY A 11 -37.32 -16.42 34.86
N ILE A 12 -38.45 -15.76 35.16
CA ILE A 12 -39.40 -15.28 34.14
C ILE A 12 -38.86 -14.01 33.46
N ILE A 13 -38.30 -13.08 34.23
CA ILE A 13 -37.70 -11.84 33.68
C ILE A 13 -36.48 -12.16 32.80
N TYR A 14 -35.65 -13.15 33.18
CA TYR A 14 -34.49 -13.55 32.38
C TYR A 14 -34.90 -14.19 31.05
N LYS A 15 -35.91 -15.07 31.05
CA LYS A 15 -36.48 -15.70 29.83
C LYS A 15 -37.11 -14.68 28.88
N ILE A 16 -37.79 -13.66 29.40
CA ILE A 16 -38.38 -12.60 28.57
C ILE A 16 -37.27 -11.73 27.94
N SER A 17 -36.21 -11.43 28.70
CA SER A 17 -35.07 -10.67 28.18
C SER A 17 -34.25 -11.43 27.12
N SER A 18 -34.12 -12.77 27.26
CA SER A 18 -33.39 -13.59 26.27
C SER A 18 -34.23 -13.81 25.01
N PHE A 19 -35.56 -13.91 25.12
CA PHE A 19 -36.44 -14.02 23.96
C PHE A 19 -36.46 -12.74 23.11
N TYR A 20 -36.35 -11.57 23.74
CA TYR A 20 -36.26 -10.27 23.08
C TYR A 20 -34.93 -10.09 22.33
N LYS A 21 -33.81 -10.57 22.87
CA LYS A 21 -32.46 -10.31 22.31
C LYS A 21 -32.01 -11.23 21.17
N ASN A 22 -32.66 -12.37 20.96
CA ASN A 22 -32.15 -13.40 20.05
C ASN A 22 -32.56 -13.21 18.57
N SER A 23 -33.45 -12.28 18.25
CA SER A 23 -33.89 -12.05 16.86
C SER A 23 -34.27 -10.60 16.64
N LEU A 24 -33.75 -10.01 15.56
CA LEU A 24 -34.14 -8.68 15.06
C LEU A 24 -35.68 -8.58 14.93
N ARG A 25 -36.34 -9.71 14.63
CA ARG A 25 -37.79 -9.82 14.58
C ARG A 25 -38.49 -9.54 15.90
N ASN A 26 -37.96 -10.06 16.99
CA ASN A 26 -38.57 -9.86 18.30
C ASN A 26 -38.26 -8.46 18.85
N GLN A 27 -37.09 -7.91 18.50
CA GLN A 27 -36.71 -6.55 18.88
C GLN A 27 -37.62 -5.48 18.27
N ILE A 28 -38.13 -5.69 17.05
CA ILE A 28 -39.04 -4.76 16.37
C ILE A 28 -40.51 -5.05 16.72
N LEU A 29 -40.92 -6.31 16.78
CA LEU A 29 -42.33 -6.68 16.94
C LEU A 29 -42.89 -6.43 18.35
N ILE A 30 -42.09 -6.67 19.38
CA ILE A 30 -42.56 -6.55 20.78
C ILE A 30 -42.83 -5.08 21.16
N PRO A 31 -41.96 -4.09 20.88
CA PRO A 31 -42.22 -2.70 21.24
C PRO A 31 -43.40 -2.10 20.49
N PHE A 32 -43.59 -2.46 19.22
CA PHE A 32 -44.74 -2.00 18.43
C PHE A 32 -46.07 -2.53 18.97
N ILE A 33 -46.15 -3.80 19.35
CA ILE A 33 -47.36 -4.36 19.97
C ILE A 33 -47.63 -3.71 21.32
N ILE A 34 -46.59 -3.52 22.15
CA ILE A 34 -46.73 -2.83 23.44
C ILE A 34 -47.23 -1.39 23.23
N LEU A 35 -46.67 -0.67 22.25
CA LEU A 35 -47.07 0.69 21.93
C LEU A 35 -48.54 0.75 21.48
N ILE A 36 -48.98 -0.15 20.60
CA ILE A 36 -50.36 -0.19 20.08
C ILE A 36 -51.36 -0.57 21.17
N LEU A 37 -51.03 -1.54 22.03
CA LEU A 37 -51.88 -1.91 23.15
C LEU A 37 -51.97 -0.78 24.18
N PHE A 38 -50.86 -0.08 24.43
CA PHE A 38 -50.83 1.06 25.34
C PHE A 38 -51.64 2.24 24.80
N THR A 39 -51.38 2.67 23.56
CA THR A 39 -52.10 3.79 22.95
C THR A 39 -53.58 3.47 22.73
N GLY A 40 -53.89 2.26 22.26
CA GLY A 40 -55.27 1.81 22.10
C GLY A 40 -56.03 1.67 23.42
N GLY A 41 -55.35 1.25 24.49
CA GLY A 41 -55.92 1.23 25.84
C GLY A 41 -56.21 2.62 26.38
N VAL A 42 -55.28 3.57 26.21
CA VAL A 42 -55.46 4.97 26.60
C VAL A 42 -56.61 5.61 25.83
N ILE A 43 -56.67 5.43 24.50
CA ILE A 43 -57.75 5.97 23.67
C ILE A 43 -59.10 5.38 24.11
N SER A 44 -59.18 4.06 24.30
CA SER A 44 -60.42 3.40 24.73
C SER A 44 -60.90 3.91 26.09
N PHE A 45 -59.97 4.11 27.04
CA PHE A 45 -60.27 4.63 28.36
C PHE A 45 -60.77 6.09 28.30
N VAL A 46 -60.10 6.94 27.53
CA VAL A 46 -60.50 8.35 27.37
C VAL A 46 -61.85 8.46 26.67
N SER A 47 -62.07 7.73 25.57
CA SER A 47 -63.33 7.75 24.82
C SER A 47 -64.52 7.27 25.65
N PHE A 48 -64.35 6.23 26.47
CA PHE A 48 -65.41 5.75 27.36
C PHE A 48 -65.78 6.80 28.42
N ASN A 49 -64.80 7.38 29.10
CA ASN A 49 -65.05 8.42 30.11
C ASN A 49 -65.67 9.68 29.50
N PHE A 50 -65.21 10.10 28.31
CA PHE A 50 -65.76 11.23 27.59
C PHE A 50 -67.23 10.99 27.20
N SER A 51 -67.56 9.78 26.72
CA SER A 51 -68.93 9.42 26.37
C SER A 51 -69.87 9.43 27.58
N VAL A 52 -69.46 8.85 28.71
CA VAL A 52 -70.27 8.85 29.94
C VAL A 52 -70.55 10.28 30.40
N LYS A 53 -69.54 11.15 30.36
CA LYS A 53 -69.68 12.56 30.75
C LYS A 53 -70.66 13.30 29.84
N ASN A 54 -70.48 13.22 28.52
CA ASN A 54 -71.34 13.93 27.57
C ASN A 54 -72.78 13.43 27.61
N THR A 55 -73.02 12.12 27.66
CA THR A 55 -74.38 11.56 27.76
C THR A 55 -75.08 11.98 29.04
N THR A 56 -74.35 12.09 30.16
CA THR A 56 -74.90 12.58 31.43
C THR A 56 -75.30 14.05 31.34
N GLU A 57 -74.43 14.92 30.78
CA GLU A 57 -74.75 16.35 30.61
C GLU A 57 -75.94 16.57 29.66
N GLU A 58 -76.04 15.80 28.58
CA GLU A 58 -77.10 15.92 27.58
C GLU A 58 -78.46 15.44 28.14
N LEU A 59 -78.51 14.30 28.83
CA LEU A 59 -79.76 13.85 29.47
C LEU A 59 -80.18 14.77 30.61
N SER A 60 -79.25 15.32 31.39
CA SER A 60 -79.58 16.25 32.49
C SER A 60 -80.31 17.49 31.98
N LYS A 61 -79.84 18.09 30.87
CA LYS A 61 -80.51 19.22 30.21
C LYS A 61 -81.87 18.85 29.62
N ASN A 62 -82.01 17.62 29.14
CA ASN A 62 -83.29 17.15 28.59
C ASN A 62 -84.38 17.13 29.67
N VAL A 63 -84.05 16.62 30.87
CA VAL A 63 -84.97 16.59 32.03
C VAL A 63 -85.42 17.99 32.43
N GLU A 64 -84.48 18.95 32.51
CA GLU A 64 -84.81 20.36 32.77
C GLU A 64 -85.76 20.92 31.69
N GLY A 65 -85.44 20.68 30.40
CA GLY A 65 -86.28 21.12 29.29
C GLY A 65 -87.69 20.51 29.29
N GLN A 66 -87.84 19.25 29.69
CA GLN A 66 -89.15 18.61 29.87
C GLN A 66 -89.97 19.29 30.96
N MET A 67 -89.33 19.72 32.06
CA MET A 67 -90.03 20.44 33.14
C MET A 67 -90.44 21.84 32.71
N VAL A 68 -89.59 22.57 31.99
CA VAL A 68 -89.95 23.85 31.38
C VAL A 68 -91.17 23.69 30.46
N SER A 69 -91.16 22.68 29.59
CA SER A 69 -92.30 22.38 28.70
C SER A 69 -93.59 22.00 29.46
N LEU A 70 -93.46 21.25 30.57
CA LEU A 70 -94.59 20.94 31.44
C LEU A 70 -95.15 22.21 32.10
N ASN A 71 -94.28 23.11 32.56
CA ASN A 71 -94.67 24.39 33.11
C ASN A 71 -95.39 25.29 32.09
N ASP A 72 -94.92 25.35 30.84
CA ASP A 72 -95.61 26.09 29.77
C ASP A 72 -97.03 25.54 29.53
N THR A 73 -97.21 24.23 29.69
CA THR A 73 -98.52 23.57 29.61
C THR A 73 -99.41 23.97 30.79
N PHE A 74 -98.86 24.03 32.00
CA PHE A 74 -99.56 24.53 33.20
C PHE A 74 -99.95 26.01 33.06
N GLU A 75 -99.05 26.85 32.57
CA GLU A 75 -99.32 28.27 32.32
C GLU A 75 -100.43 28.47 31.27
N THR A 76 -100.40 27.68 30.19
CA THR A 76 -101.47 27.71 29.18
C THR A 76 -102.81 27.29 29.80
N PHE A 77 -102.80 26.24 30.61
CA PHE A 77 -103.97 25.75 31.33
C PHE A 77 -104.55 26.82 32.28
N PHE A 78 -103.72 27.42 33.13
CA PHE A 78 -104.14 28.48 34.05
C PHE A 78 -104.59 29.76 33.31
N SER A 79 -103.92 30.12 32.22
CA SER A 79 -104.28 31.26 31.38
C SER A 79 -105.63 31.09 30.68
N ASN A 80 -105.97 29.87 30.24
CA ASN A 80 -107.28 29.58 29.65
C ASN A 80 -108.40 29.79 30.66
N ILE A 81 -108.25 29.25 31.86
CA ILE A 81 -109.23 29.43 32.95
C ILE A 81 -109.34 30.90 33.35
N SER A 82 -108.19 31.58 33.41
CA SER A 82 -108.14 33.02 33.70
C SER A 82 -108.86 33.85 32.63
N SER A 83 -108.70 33.49 31.36
CA SER A 83 -109.37 34.13 30.23
C SER A 83 -110.88 33.89 30.26
N THR A 84 -111.30 32.68 30.62
CA THR A 84 -112.70 32.36 30.91
C THR A 84 -113.21 33.31 31.99
N LEU A 85 -112.65 33.30 33.21
CA LEU A 85 -113.08 34.17 34.30
C LEU A 85 -113.13 35.66 33.91
N ASN A 86 -112.13 36.17 33.18
CA ASN A 86 -112.12 37.56 32.68
C ASN A 86 -113.29 37.87 31.74
N ARG A 87 -113.59 36.96 30.80
CA ARG A 87 -114.71 37.12 29.86
C ARG A 87 -116.05 37.22 30.60
N TYR A 88 -116.24 36.39 31.64
CA TYR A 88 -117.50 36.37 32.39
C TYR A 88 -117.63 37.52 33.36
N THR A 89 -116.59 37.80 34.14
CA THR A 89 -116.60 38.92 35.10
C THR A 89 -116.75 40.29 34.44
N SER A 90 -116.45 40.40 33.15
CA SER A 90 -116.64 41.64 32.36
C SER A 90 -117.98 41.68 31.61
N ASN A 91 -118.76 40.61 31.61
CA ASN A 91 -120.02 40.54 30.89
C ASN A 91 -121.11 41.38 31.60
N GLU A 92 -121.84 42.22 30.85
CA GLU A 92 -122.93 43.04 31.39
C GLU A 92 -123.99 42.22 32.12
N MET A 93 -124.19 40.96 31.76
CA MET A 93 -125.14 40.07 32.43
C MET A 93 -124.71 39.77 33.88
N MET A 94 -123.39 39.65 34.11
CA MET A 94 -122.80 39.40 35.43
C MET A 94 -122.72 40.69 36.25
N THR A 95 -122.18 41.77 35.67
CA THR A 95 -122.02 43.05 36.38
C THR A 95 -123.36 43.75 36.66
N GLY A 96 -124.38 43.52 35.85
CA GLY A 96 -125.76 44.00 36.04
C GLY A 96 -126.65 43.10 36.91
N TYR A 97 -126.08 42.13 37.64
CA TYR A 97 -126.84 41.13 38.39
C TYR A 97 -127.87 41.74 39.35
N ASN A 98 -129.09 41.20 39.31
CA ASN A 98 -130.17 41.47 40.25
C ASN A 98 -131.13 40.27 40.31
N SER A 99 -132.06 40.26 41.27
CA SER A 99 -132.98 39.14 41.47
C SER A 99 -133.84 38.79 40.24
N LYS A 100 -134.06 39.70 39.28
CA LYS A 100 -134.88 39.45 38.08
C LYS A 100 -134.12 38.74 36.96
N ASN A 101 -132.79 38.87 36.89
CA ASN A 101 -131.97 38.19 35.87
C ASN A 101 -131.23 36.95 36.40
N ARG A 102 -131.47 36.55 37.65
CA ARG A 102 -130.84 35.40 38.32
C ARG A 102 -130.84 34.12 37.47
N ALA A 103 -132.01 33.65 37.03
CA ALA A 103 -132.11 32.39 36.27
C ALA A 103 -131.27 32.40 34.97
N LYS A 104 -131.18 33.55 34.29
CA LYS A 104 -130.36 33.70 33.07
C LYS A 104 -128.87 33.69 33.38
N VAL A 105 -128.48 34.25 34.52
CA VAL A 105 -127.09 34.24 34.99
C VAL A 105 -126.67 32.83 35.39
N GLU A 106 -127.52 32.10 36.10
CA GLU A 106 -127.24 30.70 36.47
C GLU A 106 -127.14 29.79 35.23
N GLU A 107 -128.05 29.94 34.25
CA GLU A 107 -127.97 29.22 32.97
C GLU A 107 -126.68 29.54 32.21
N TYR A 108 -126.27 30.82 32.16
CA TYR A 108 -125.04 31.25 31.50
C TYR A 108 -123.77 30.69 32.16
N ILE A 109 -123.75 30.56 33.49
CA ILE A 109 -122.65 29.94 34.23
C ILE A 109 -122.59 28.43 33.94
N LEU A 110 -123.73 27.73 33.97
CA LEU A 110 -123.81 26.29 33.72
C LEU A 110 -123.45 25.92 32.27
N GLU A 111 -123.99 26.62 31.26
CA GLU A 111 -123.62 26.40 29.85
C GLU A 111 -122.12 26.60 29.60
N THR A 112 -121.50 27.49 30.38
CA THR A 112 -120.07 27.76 30.28
C THR A 112 -119.25 26.65 30.91
N GLN A 113 -119.67 26.16 32.08
CA GLN A 113 -119.02 25.02 32.72
C GLN A 113 -119.01 23.82 31.77
N ASP A 114 -120.16 23.52 31.15
CA ASP A 114 -120.30 22.41 30.19
C ASP A 114 -119.45 22.60 28.90
N ALA A 115 -119.08 23.84 28.56
CA ALA A 115 -118.25 24.14 27.40
C ALA A 115 -116.73 24.08 27.67
N HIS A 116 -116.32 23.90 28.93
CA HIS A 116 -114.93 23.90 29.37
C HIS A 116 -114.65 22.66 30.22
N ASP A 117 -114.29 21.54 29.57
CA ASP A 117 -113.99 20.25 30.22
C ASP A 117 -112.91 20.35 31.32
N GLU A 118 -112.05 21.39 31.25
CA GLU A 118 -111.00 21.65 32.22
C GLU A 118 -111.48 22.28 33.56
N ILE A 119 -112.69 22.83 33.60
CA ILE A 119 -113.28 23.45 34.80
C ILE A 119 -114.21 22.44 35.47
N GLY A 120 -113.88 22.03 36.69
CA GLY A 120 -114.73 21.13 37.48
C GLY A 120 -116.04 21.81 37.89
N PHE A 121 -115.94 22.98 38.51
CA PHE A 121 -117.10 23.78 38.89
C PHE A 121 -116.89 25.26 38.57
N LEU A 122 -117.88 25.91 37.97
CA LEU A 122 -117.90 27.35 37.74
C LEU A 122 -119.08 27.95 38.51
N TYR A 123 -118.79 28.89 39.39
CA TYR A 123 -119.81 29.49 40.26
C TYR A 123 -119.47 30.93 40.61
N ALA A 124 -120.47 31.67 41.08
CA ALA A 124 -120.30 33.03 41.59
C ALA A 124 -120.95 33.17 42.96
N GLY A 125 -120.24 33.81 43.89
CA GLY A 125 -120.80 34.32 45.13
C GLY A 125 -121.12 35.79 44.95
N THR A 126 -122.36 36.22 45.21
CA THR A 126 -122.73 37.64 45.14
C THR A 126 -122.37 38.37 46.44
N GLU A 127 -122.30 39.70 46.41
CA GLU A 127 -122.10 40.49 47.63
C GLU A 127 -123.26 40.33 48.64
N THR A 128 -124.46 40.04 48.14
CA THR A 128 -125.66 39.73 48.94
C THR A 128 -125.62 38.36 49.61
N GLY A 129 -124.62 37.52 49.28
CA GLY A 129 -124.41 36.20 49.87
C GLY A 129 -125.06 35.05 49.11
N ASP A 130 -125.64 35.31 47.93
CA ASP A 130 -126.18 34.27 47.05
C ASP A 130 -125.06 33.50 46.34
N THR A 131 -125.27 32.22 46.08
CA THR A 131 -124.43 31.40 45.20
C THR A 131 -125.16 31.15 43.88
N LEU A 132 -124.42 31.26 42.78
CA LEU A 132 -124.93 31.14 41.41
C LEU A 132 -124.04 30.18 40.61
N PRO A 133 -124.54 29.02 40.17
CA PRO A 133 -125.84 28.43 40.49
C PRO A 133 -125.98 28.06 41.99
N GLN A 134 -127.22 27.96 42.47
CA GLN A 134 -127.48 27.50 43.83
C GLN A 134 -127.29 25.98 43.91
N GLY A 135 -126.13 25.54 44.42
CA GLY A 135 -125.82 24.13 44.71
C GLY A 135 -126.31 23.65 46.08
N ASP A 136 -126.14 22.35 46.37
CA ASP A 136 -126.45 21.73 47.67
C ASP A 136 -125.30 21.97 48.67
N LEU A 137 -125.18 23.21 49.14
CA LEU A 137 -124.03 23.68 49.92
C LEU A 137 -124.26 23.67 51.44
N GLY A 138 -125.47 23.31 51.90
CA GLY A 138 -125.91 23.36 53.31
C GLY A 138 -126.43 24.74 53.76
N GLU A 139 -127.38 24.77 54.71
CA GLU A 139 -128.07 26.02 55.13
C GLU A 139 -127.12 27.07 55.76
N ASP A 140 -125.97 26.65 56.30
CA ASP A 140 -124.98 27.53 56.94
C ASP A 140 -123.88 28.03 55.96
N TYR A 141 -123.99 27.72 54.66
CA TYR A 141 -122.97 28.10 53.69
C TYR A 141 -122.98 29.60 53.38
N ASN A 142 -121.85 30.25 53.64
CA ASN A 142 -121.64 31.65 53.26
C ASN A 142 -120.45 31.76 52.30
N PRO A 143 -120.66 32.12 51.02
CA PRO A 143 -119.57 32.24 50.05
C PRO A 143 -118.53 33.28 50.49
N LYS A 144 -118.93 34.32 51.22
CA LYS A 144 -118.04 35.42 51.66
C LYS A 144 -117.04 35.00 52.73
N GLU A 145 -117.26 33.87 53.41
CA GLU A 145 -116.33 33.36 54.40
C GLU A 145 -115.25 32.45 53.80
N ARG A 146 -115.44 32.02 52.55
CA ARG A 146 -114.56 31.07 51.87
C ARG A 146 -113.26 31.73 51.40
N PRO A 147 -112.13 31.00 51.39
CA PRO A 147 -110.84 31.53 50.94
C PRO A 147 -110.90 32.14 49.54
N TRP A 148 -111.44 31.42 48.55
CA TRP A 148 -111.56 31.90 47.16
C TRP A 148 -112.30 33.25 47.05
N TYR A 149 -113.28 33.51 47.92
CA TYR A 149 -114.01 34.78 47.92
C TYR A 149 -113.18 35.89 48.57
N LYS A 150 -112.61 35.63 49.75
CA LYS A 150 -111.80 36.60 50.50
C LYS A 150 -110.54 36.99 49.72
N ASP A 151 -109.88 36.02 49.12
CA ASP A 151 -108.65 36.19 48.37
C ASP A 151 -108.93 37.04 47.12
N ALA A 152 -110.00 36.73 46.38
CA ALA A 152 -110.37 37.48 45.18
C ALA A 152 -110.80 38.93 45.46
N VAL A 153 -111.50 39.19 46.58
CA VAL A 153 -111.83 40.56 47.01
C VAL A 153 -110.57 41.32 47.43
N GLY A 154 -109.66 40.66 48.15
CA GLY A 154 -108.37 41.23 48.54
C GLY A 154 -107.44 41.55 47.36
N ALA A 155 -107.64 40.88 46.23
CA ALA A 155 -106.85 41.03 45.02
C ALA A 155 -107.29 42.18 44.08
N ASN A 156 -108.26 43.02 44.49
CA ASN A 156 -108.66 44.23 43.76
C ASN A 156 -108.92 44.04 42.24
N GLY A 157 -109.56 42.93 41.86
CA GLY A 157 -109.96 42.65 40.47
C GLY A 157 -108.93 41.86 39.65
N GLU A 158 -107.80 41.48 40.24
CA GLU A 158 -106.92 40.45 39.70
C GLU A 158 -107.47 39.04 39.96
N ILE A 159 -107.00 38.06 39.19
CA ILE A 159 -107.35 36.66 39.37
C ILE A 159 -106.37 36.07 40.37
N VAL A 160 -106.88 35.33 41.34
CA VAL A 160 -106.06 34.60 42.31
C VAL A 160 -106.36 33.11 42.26
N TRP A 161 -105.31 32.32 42.43
CA TRP A 161 -105.40 30.87 42.56
C TRP A 161 -105.25 30.50 44.05
N SER A 162 -106.18 29.69 44.55
CA SER A 162 -106.14 29.24 45.93
C SER A 162 -105.04 28.18 46.15
N GLU A 163 -104.66 27.95 47.40
CA GLU A 163 -104.01 26.68 47.76
C GLU A 163 -104.99 25.51 47.57
N PRO A 164 -104.52 24.26 47.39
CA PRO A 164 -105.40 23.10 47.31
C PRO A 164 -106.23 22.94 48.58
N TYR A 165 -107.54 22.83 48.45
CA TYR A 165 -108.45 22.56 49.56
C TYR A 165 -109.54 21.57 49.15
N LYS A 166 -110.25 21.02 50.13
CA LYS A 166 -111.38 20.12 49.84
C LYS A 166 -112.61 20.92 49.49
N ASP A 167 -113.12 20.69 48.30
CA ASP A 167 -114.42 21.21 47.89
C ASP A 167 -115.52 20.72 48.85
N VAL A 168 -116.49 21.59 49.11
CA VAL A 168 -117.54 21.33 50.11
C VAL A 168 -118.61 20.39 49.57
N GLU A 169 -118.86 20.42 48.25
CA GLU A 169 -119.91 19.64 47.61
C GLU A 169 -119.43 18.22 47.30
N THR A 170 -118.24 18.09 46.71
CA THR A 170 -117.69 16.80 46.27
C THR A 170 -116.78 16.13 47.30
N GLY A 171 -116.13 16.91 48.17
CA GLY A 171 -115.06 16.42 49.04
C GLY A 171 -113.72 16.19 48.33
N ASP A 172 -113.66 16.42 47.02
CA ASP A 172 -112.46 16.30 46.20
C ASP A 172 -111.51 17.47 46.45
N LEU A 173 -110.21 17.24 46.20
CA LEU A 173 -109.19 18.28 46.31
C LEU A 173 -109.22 19.16 45.05
N VAL A 174 -109.51 20.44 45.24
CA VAL A 174 -109.58 21.42 44.16
C VAL A 174 -108.63 22.59 44.40
N VAL A 175 -108.27 23.25 43.31
CA VAL A 175 -107.62 24.56 43.28
C VAL A 175 -108.55 25.52 42.57
N THR A 176 -108.85 26.64 43.21
CA THR A 176 -109.86 27.58 42.71
C THR A 176 -109.19 28.81 42.13
N ALA A 177 -109.44 29.09 40.86
CA ALA A 177 -109.21 30.41 40.28
C ALA A 177 -110.40 31.31 40.61
N SER A 178 -110.18 32.50 41.14
CA SER A 178 -111.27 33.38 41.56
C SER A 178 -110.98 34.85 41.27
N LYS A 179 -112.03 35.61 40.94
CA LYS A 179 -111.95 37.03 40.59
C LYS A 179 -113.18 37.81 41.06
N ALA A 180 -112.93 38.90 41.78
CA ALA A 180 -113.95 39.87 42.13
C ALA A 180 -114.36 40.72 40.92
N TYR A 181 -115.65 40.94 40.77
CA TYR A 181 -116.22 41.75 39.69
C TYR A 181 -117.15 42.84 40.21
N TYR A 182 -117.14 43.97 39.51
CA TYR A 182 -117.67 45.25 39.99
C TYR A 182 -118.59 45.88 38.95
N ASN A 183 -119.53 46.71 39.40
CA ASN A 183 -120.35 47.58 38.57
C ASN A 183 -120.12 49.03 39.00
N GLY A 184 -119.30 49.76 38.24
CA GLY A 184 -118.66 50.99 38.73
C GLY A 184 -117.75 50.68 39.91
N ASP A 185 -117.91 51.40 41.03
CA ASP A 185 -117.12 51.22 42.26
C ASP A 185 -117.77 50.22 43.25
N LYS A 186 -118.89 49.59 42.89
CA LYS A 186 -119.59 48.64 43.77
C LYS A 186 -119.23 47.21 43.43
N LEU A 187 -118.85 46.43 44.44
CA LEU A 187 -118.67 44.99 44.31
C LEU A 187 -120.02 44.36 43.95
N VAL A 188 -120.01 43.42 43.01
CA VAL A 188 -121.22 42.67 42.64
C VAL A 188 -121.11 41.25 43.16
N GLY A 189 -119.92 40.66 43.04
CA GLY A 189 -119.62 39.33 43.53
C GLY A 189 -118.21 38.89 43.18
N VAL A 190 -117.93 37.64 43.46
CA VAL A 190 -116.72 36.93 43.06
C VAL A 190 -117.12 35.76 42.20
N MET A 191 -116.51 35.61 41.05
CA MET A 191 -116.62 34.42 40.22
C MET A 191 -115.44 33.51 40.48
N ALA A 192 -115.70 32.22 40.60
CA ALA A 192 -114.73 31.18 40.91
C ALA A 192 -114.87 30.00 39.97
N ALA A 193 -113.74 29.41 39.60
CA ALA A 193 -113.60 28.21 38.79
C ALA A 193 -112.73 27.21 39.54
N ASP A 194 -113.31 26.10 39.97
CA ASP A 194 -112.61 25.01 40.61
C ASP A 194 -111.99 24.07 39.57
N VAL A 195 -110.74 23.73 39.79
CA VAL A 195 -110.00 22.72 39.03
C VAL A 195 -109.68 21.57 39.96
N PHE A 196 -110.04 20.36 39.57
CA PHE A 196 -109.65 19.15 40.30
C PHE A 196 -108.13 18.97 40.26
N ILE A 197 -107.52 18.68 41.41
CA ILE A 197 -106.07 18.44 41.50
C ILE A 197 -105.66 17.24 40.64
N ASP A 198 -106.56 16.26 40.47
CA ASP A 198 -106.33 15.08 39.63
C ASP A 198 -106.07 15.45 38.17
N THR A 199 -106.70 16.51 37.65
CA THR A 199 -106.42 17.04 36.30
C THR A 199 -104.96 17.48 36.17
N LEU A 200 -104.41 18.13 37.20
CA LEU A 200 -103.01 18.54 37.24
C LEU A 200 -102.06 17.35 37.46
N ILE A 201 -102.45 16.37 38.28
CA ILE A 201 -101.71 15.11 38.47
C ILE A 201 -101.60 14.34 37.14
N ASP A 202 -102.67 14.24 36.37
CA ASP A 202 -102.68 13.55 35.09
C ASP A 202 -101.79 14.24 34.04
N MET A 203 -101.68 15.57 34.09
CA MET A 203 -100.73 16.31 33.24
C MET A 203 -99.28 15.95 33.56
N VAL A 204 -98.95 15.78 34.85
CA VAL A 204 -97.60 15.41 35.30
C VAL A 204 -97.29 13.94 35.01
N ASN A 205 -98.24 13.03 35.24
CA ASN A 205 -98.06 11.59 35.02
C ASN A 205 -97.85 11.20 33.54
N LYS A 206 -98.21 12.06 32.59
CA LYS A 206 -97.97 11.85 31.14
C LYS A 206 -96.51 12.09 30.73
N ILE A 207 -95.67 12.66 31.60
CA ILE A 207 -94.27 12.93 31.29
C ILE A 207 -93.43 11.68 31.56
N GLU A 208 -92.87 11.10 30.49
CA GLU A 208 -91.89 10.02 30.57
C GLU A 208 -90.47 10.60 30.63
N ILE A 209 -89.75 10.31 31.72
CA ILE A 209 -88.38 10.76 31.94
C ILE A 209 -87.45 9.54 31.97
N GLY A 210 -86.74 9.28 30.88
CA GLY A 210 -85.86 8.10 30.77
C GLY A 210 -86.61 6.77 30.86
N GLU A 211 -85.92 5.68 31.27
CA GLU A 211 -86.57 4.38 31.50
C GLU A 211 -87.20 4.28 32.90
N THR A 212 -86.63 4.98 33.89
CA THR A 212 -86.99 4.82 35.31
C THR A 212 -87.26 6.12 36.07
N GLY A 213 -87.32 7.25 35.38
CA GLY A 213 -87.60 8.56 35.96
C GLY A 213 -89.09 8.87 36.05
N TYR A 214 -89.41 9.98 36.72
CA TYR A 214 -90.78 10.40 37.01
C TYR A 214 -90.86 11.89 37.29
N ALA A 215 -92.03 12.49 37.08
CA ALA A 215 -92.32 13.90 37.38
C ALA A 215 -93.19 14.06 38.63
N VAL A 216 -93.04 15.18 39.32
CA VAL A 216 -93.63 15.47 40.63
C VAL A 216 -93.84 16.98 40.81
N ILE A 217 -94.67 17.38 41.78
CA ILE A 217 -94.93 18.78 42.10
C ILE A 217 -94.75 19.04 43.60
N TYR A 218 -94.09 20.15 43.93
CA TYR A 218 -94.12 20.75 45.27
C TYR A 218 -95.01 21.99 45.33
N ASP A 219 -95.70 22.15 46.46
CA ASP A 219 -96.31 23.43 46.82
C ASP A 219 -95.24 24.48 47.12
N LYS A 220 -95.68 25.73 47.35
CA LYS A 220 -94.79 26.85 47.68
C LYS A 220 -93.98 26.65 48.98
N ASN A 221 -94.34 25.67 49.81
CA ASN A 221 -93.70 25.35 51.09
C ASN A 221 -92.85 24.07 51.02
N GLY A 222 -92.73 23.43 49.86
CA GLY A 222 -91.94 22.20 49.68
C GLY A 222 -92.65 20.92 50.10
N LYS A 223 -93.99 20.91 50.12
CA LYS A 223 -94.77 19.68 50.33
C LYS A 223 -95.16 19.05 49.01
N TRP A 224 -95.12 17.72 48.96
CA TRP A 224 -95.57 16.97 47.79
C TRP A 224 -97.04 17.23 47.47
N ILE A 225 -97.32 17.79 46.30
CA ILE A 225 -98.65 17.84 45.71
C ILE A 225 -98.88 16.55 44.90
N THR A 226 -97.87 16.10 44.16
CA THR A 226 -97.94 14.87 43.34
C THR A 226 -96.67 14.04 43.50
N HIS A 227 -96.82 12.72 43.60
CA HIS A 227 -95.70 11.78 43.66
C HIS A 227 -96.14 10.37 43.19
N PRO A 228 -95.31 9.58 42.48
CA PRO A 228 -95.66 8.22 42.03
C PRO A 228 -96.07 7.28 43.17
N GLU A 229 -95.38 7.38 44.30
CA GLU A 229 -95.76 6.73 45.55
C GLU A 229 -96.76 7.61 46.32
N LYS A 230 -98.04 7.21 46.33
CA LYS A 230 -99.14 7.96 46.97
C LYS A 230 -98.90 8.26 48.45
N GLU A 231 -98.13 7.42 49.15
CA GLU A 231 -97.80 7.57 50.58
C GLU A 231 -96.94 8.80 50.89
N LYS A 232 -96.30 9.40 49.87
CA LYS A 232 -95.43 10.58 50.03
C LYS A 232 -96.16 11.92 49.84
N ILE A 233 -97.37 11.91 49.29
CA ILE A 233 -98.15 13.14 49.07
C ILE A 233 -98.42 13.83 50.42
N GLY A 234 -98.17 15.15 50.49
CA GLY A 234 -98.30 15.98 51.68
C GLY A 234 -97.11 15.98 52.64
N ARG A 235 -96.08 15.13 52.42
CA ARG A 235 -94.84 15.16 53.21
C ARG A 235 -94.02 16.40 52.87
N ASP A 236 -93.44 17.00 53.90
CA ASP A 236 -92.62 18.22 53.83
C ASP A 236 -91.15 17.86 53.53
N GLU A 237 -90.64 18.37 52.41
CA GLU A 237 -89.26 18.18 51.94
C GLU A 237 -88.41 19.45 52.08
N SER A 238 -88.93 20.52 52.71
CA SER A 238 -88.26 21.82 52.85
C SER A 238 -86.90 21.77 53.55
N GLN A 239 -86.68 20.74 54.38
CA GLN A 239 -85.44 20.55 55.16
C GLN A 239 -84.38 19.75 54.42
N THR A 240 -84.65 19.30 53.19
CA THR A 240 -83.69 18.50 52.42
C THR A 240 -82.66 19.36 51.69
N SER A 241 -81.44 18.84 51.55
CA SER A 241 -80.34 19.58 50.92
C SER A 241 -80.62 19.93 49.46
N TYR A 242 -81.25 19.02 48.71
CA TYR A 242 -81.59 19.25 47.31
C TYR A 242 -82.73 20.27 47.15
N TYR A 243 -83.67 20.35 48.09
CA TYR A 243 -84.71 21.39 48.08
C TYR A 243 -84.11 22.77 48.37
N GLN A 244 -83.20 22.87 49.35
CA GLN A 244 -82.49 24.13 49.63
C GLN A 244 -81.68 24.60 48.41
N GLU A 245 -80.96 23.68 47.76
CA GLU A 245 -80.20 23.96 46.54
C GLU A 245 -81.11 24.40 45.39
N MET A 246 -82.26 23.76 45.22
CA MET A 246 -83.27 24.15 44.23
C MET A 246 -83.76 25.59 44.47
N VAL A 247 -84.06 25.95 45.72
CA VAL A 247 -84.49 27.31 46.09
C VAL A 247 -83.38 28.34 45.87
N GLU A 248 -82.12 28.00 46.14
CA GLU A 248 -80.97 28.88 45.89
C GLU A 248 -80.73 29.14 44.39
N ILE A 249 -80.94 28.14 43.54
CA ILE A 249 -80.77 28.25 42.08
C ILE A 249 -81.83 29.19 41.46
N GLY A 250 -83.04 29.22 42.01
CA GLY A 250 -84.08 30.20 41.65
C GLY A 250 -85.27 29.58 40.91
N ASN A 251 -85.56 30.05 39.69
CA ASN A 251 -86.80 29.72 38.97
C ASN A 251 -86.72 28.45 38.12
N GLN A 252 -85.54 28.02 37.70
CA GLN A 252 -85.36 26.76 36.98
C GLN A 252 -83.91 26.29 37.12
N GLY A 253 -83.69 25.00 36.99
CA GLY A 253 -82.34 24.45 36.94
C GLY A 253 -82.32 22.96 37.20
N ILE A 254 -81.14 22.48 37.57
CA ILE A 254 -80.88 21.06 37.81
C ILE A 254 -80.23 20.93 39.18
N VAL A 255 -80.73 19.98 39.98
CA VAL A 255 -80.13 19.56 41.24
C VAL A 255 -79.87 18.07 41.24
N GLU A 256 -78.88 17.66 42.02
CA GLU A 256 -78.62 16.24 42.24
C GLU A 256 -79.31 15.75 43.50
N TYR A 257 -79.87 14.55 43.41
CA TYR A 257 -80.60 13.95 44.51
C TYR A 257 -80.24 12.49 44.67
N ASN A 258 -80.05 12.05 45.89
CA ASN A 258 -79.76 10.67 46.19
C ASN A 258 -80.76 10.13 47.20
N VAL A 259 -81.53 9.12 46.79
CA VAL A 259 -82.42 8.39 47.69
C VAL A 259 -82.27 6.89 47.49
N ASP A 260 -82.22 6.18 48.62
CA ASP A 260 -82.05 4.73 48.71
C ASP A 260 -80.84 4.19 47.92
N GLY A 261 -79.75 4.97 47.88
CA GLY A 261 -78.50 4.63 47.19
C GLY A 261 -78.57 4.76 45.67
N LYS A 262 -79.64 5.35 45.13
CA LYS A 262 -79.78 5.67 43.71
C LYS A 262 -79.57 7.16 43.51
N GLU A 263 -78.64 7.50 42.63
CA GLU A 263 -78.36 8.88 42.24
C GLU A 263 -79.30 9.30 41.11
N PHE A 264 -80.08 10.34 41.35
CA PHE A 264 -80.96 10.99 40.40
C PHE A 264 -80.44 12.37 40.05
N THR A 265 -80.77 12.80 38.83
CA THR A 265 -80.66 14.18 38.38
C THR A 265 -82.07 14.74 38.28
N MET A 266 -82.36 15.81 39.02
CA MET A 266 -83.67 16.45 39.03
C MET A 266 -83.61 17.77 38.28
N GLY A 267 -84.34 17.86 37.18
CA GLY A 267 -84.66 19.16 36.57
C GLY A 267 -85.87 19.76 37.27
N PHE A 268 -85.90 21.07 37.47
CA PHE A 268 -87.03 21.74 38.10
C PHE A 268 -87.34 23.08 37.44
N VAL A 269 -88.58 23.53 37.60
CA VAL A 269 -89.05 24.87 37.23
C VAL A 269 -90.10 25.35 38.23
N LYS A 270 -90.06 26.62 38.58
CA LYS A 270 -91.02 27.30 39.44
C LYS A 270 -92.11 27.92 38.58
N ASN A 271 -93.35 27.51 38.82
CA ASN A 271 -94.51 28.04 38.16
C ASN A 271 -94.84 29.45 38.68
N PRO A 272 -94.89 30.47 37.79
CA PRO A 272 -95.14 31.84 38.23
C PRO A 272 -96.57 32.10 38.69
N THR A 273 -97.55 31.31 38.22
CA THR A 273 -98.97 31.49 38.59
C THR A 273 -99.29 30.98 40.00
N THR A 274 -98.69 29.86 40.41
CA THR A 274 -99.02 29.15 41.66
C THR A 274 -97.90 29.12 42.70
N ASP A 275 -96.71 29.60 42.33
CA ASP A 275 -95.45 29.43 43.09
C ASP A 275 -95.03 27.96 43.32
N TRP A 276 -95.67 27.00 42.64
CA TRP A 276 -95.33 25.58 42.75
C TRP A 276 -94.05 25.24 42.01
N TYR A 277 -93.31 24.23 42.48
CA TYR A 277 -92.17 23.68 41.76
C TYR A 277 -92.59 22.41 41.03
N LEU A 278 -92.42 22.37 39.72
CA LEU A 278 -92.52 21.16 38.92
C LEU A 278 -91.14 20.55 38.79
N LEU A 279 -90.98 19.28 39.18
CA LEU A 279 -89.71 18.59 39.16
C LEU A 279 -89.80 17.29 38.37
N GLY A 280 -88.73 16.98 37.66
CA GLY A 280 -88.56 15.77 36.88
C GLY A 280 -87.29 15.07 37.35
N ALA A 281 -87.39 13.84 37.83
CA ALA A 281 -86.26 13.06 38.32
C ALA A 281 -85.86 11.99 37.31
N ALA A 282 -84.58 11.97 36.88
CA ALA A 282 -84.00 10.93 36.04
C ALA A 282 -82.88 10.17 36.75
N ASN A 283 -82.84 8.84 36.63
CA ASN A 283 -81.85 8.01 37.31
C ASN A 283 -80.50 8.00 36.54
N LYS A 284 -79.38 8.26 37.23
CA LYS A 284 -78.03 8.24 36.62
C LYS A 284 -77.61 6.86 36.12
N VAL A 285 -78.25 5.78 36.56
CA VAL A 285 -78.00 4.43 36.06
C VAL A 285 -78.42 4.29 34.59
N ASP A 286 -79.49 4.98 34.16
CA ASP A 286 -79.94 4.98 32.77
C ASP A 286 -78.88 5.61 31.86
N PHE A 287 -78.14 6.60 32.37
CA PHE A 287 -77.06 7.29 31.64
C PHE A 287 -75.84 6.38 31.41
N LYS A 288 -75.48 5.56 32.41
CA LYS A 288 -74.38 4.60 32.30
C LYS A 288 -74.68 3.47 31.32
N LYS A 289 -75.92 2.98 31.29
CA LYS A 289 -76.36 1.89 30.40
C LYS A 289 -76.31 2.32 28.93
N GLN A 290 -76.68 3.56 28.63
CA GLN A 290 -76.60 4.11 27.27
C GLN A 290 -75.14 4.29 26.80
N ALA A 291 -74.23 4.70 27.69
CA ALA A 291 -72.80 4.81 27.38
C ALA A 291 -72.09 3.45 27.18
N GLN A 292 -72.59 2.36 27.79
CA GLN A 292 -72.02 1.01 27.61
C GLN A 292 -72.18 0.45 26.20
N ALA A 293 -73.16 0.91 25.42
CA ALA A 293 -73.37 0.46 24.03
C ALA A 293 -72.18 0.79 23.10
N ILE A 294 -71.35 1.77 23.47
CA ILE A 294 -70.20 2.24 22.67
C ILE A 294 -68.93 1.39 22.93
N PHE A 295 -68.91 0.56 23.97
CA PHE A 295 -67.74 -0.23 24.35
C PHE A 295 -67.40 -1.35 23.34
N ILE A 296 -68.41 -2.05 22.80
CA ILE A 296 -68.22 -3.19 21.89
C ILE A 296 -67.58 -2.76 20.54
N PRO A 297 -68.03 -1.69 19.86
CA PRO A 297 -67.39 -1.21 18.64
C PRO A 297 -65.91 -0.81 18.81
N ILE A 298 -65.56 -0.19 19.95
CA ILE A 298 -64.19 0.22 20.27
C ILE A 298 -63.28 -1.00 20.44
N ALA A 299 -63.74 -2.03 21.17
CA ALA A 299 -62.98 -3.26 21.39
C ALA A 299 -62.70 -4.03 20.09
N ILE A 300 -63.69 -4.12 19.18
CA ILE A 300 -63.53 -4.77 17.87
C ILE A 300 -62.50 -4.03 17.01
N THR A 301 -62.57 -2.70 16.98
CA THR A 301 -61.64 -1.86 16.21
C THR A 301 -60.19 -2.04 16.71
N LEU A 302 -59.99 -2.11 18.03
CA LEU A 302 -58.67 -2.33 18.63
C LEU A 302 -58.07 -3.69 18.25
N ILE A 303 -58.89 -4.74 18.22
CA ILE A 303 -58.45 -6.09 17.81
C ILE A 303 -58.03 -6.11 16.34
N ILE A 304 -58.82 -5.49 15.46
CA ILE A 304 -58.53 -5.43 14.02
C ILE A 304 -57.22 -4.67 13.74
N VAL A 305 -57.03 -3.49 14.35
CA VAL A 305 -55.81 -2.70 14.20
C VAL A 305 -54.58 -3.46 14.70
N THR A 306 -54.72 -4.19 15.82
CA THR A 306 -53.62 -5.01 16.37
C THR A 306 -53.25 -6.16 15.44
N LEU A 307 -54.24 -6.85 14.85
CA LEU A 307 -53.99 -7.93 13.88
C LEU A 307 -53.29 -7.41 12.61
N ILE A 308 -53.74 -6.28 12.07
CA ILE A 308 -53.11 -5.66 10.88
C ILE A 308 -51.66 -5.28 11.19
N ALA A 309 -51.41 -4.66 12.35
CA ALA A 309 -50.06 -4.28 12.76
C ALA A 309 -49.13 -5.49 12.91
N ILE A 310 -49.61 -6.61 13.44
CA ILE A 310 -48.84 -7.86 13.53
C ILE A 310 -48.46 -8.34 12.13
N VAL A 311 -49.40 -8.39 11.18
CA VAL A 311 -49.15 -8.85 9.81
C VAL A 311 -48.13 -7.97 9.10
N VAL A 312 -48.31 -6.65 9.15
CA VAL A 312 -47.39 -5.68 8.51
C VAL A 312 -45.99 -5.78 9.10
N THR A 313 -45.88 -5.88 10.43
CA THR A 313 -44.59 -6.00 11.11
C THR A 313 -43.87 -7.29 10.74
N LEU A 314 -44.58 -8.42 10.68
CA LEU A 314 -44.02 -9.70 10.25
C LEU A 314 -43.53 -9.66 8.80
N TRP A 315 -44.24 -8.97 7.91
CA TRP A 315 -43.87 -8.84 6.50
C TRP A 315 -42.60 -7.99 6.29
N ILE A 316 -42.53 -6.81 6.91
CA ILE A 316 -41.36 -5.90 6.82
C ILE A 316 -40.12 -6.57 7.42
N THR A 317 -40.28 -7.12 8.63
CA THR A 317 -39.20 -7.80 9.34
C THR A 317 -38.68 -9.00 8.55
N GLY A 318 -39.56 -9.78 7.93
CA GLY A 318 -39.19 -10.93 7.12
C GLY A 318 -38.29 -10.55 5.94
N LYS A 319 -38.61 -9.45 5.25
CA LYS A 319 -37.78 -8.93 4.14
C LYS A 319 -36.39 -8.47 4.59
N VAL A 320 -36.32 -7.65 5.64
CA VAL A 320 -35.06 -7.11 6.16
C VAL A 320 -34.17 -8.22 6.73
N THR A 321 -34.72 -9.11 7.56
CA THR A 321 -33.94 -10.18 8.21
C THR A 321 -33.41 -11.19 7.18
N LYS A 322 -34.19 -11.49 6.13
CA LYS A 322 -33.74 -12.39 5.06
C LYS A 322 -32.56 -11.79 4.29
N ALA A 323 -32.64 -10.51 3.92
CA ALA A 323 -31.57 -9.84 3.19
C ALA A 323 -30.28 -9.70 4.03
N ILE A 324 -30.40 -9.34 5.32
CA ILE A 324 -29.24 -9.30 6.25
C ILE A 324 -28.63 -10.70 6.41
N LYS A 325 -29.45 -11.76 6.49
CA LYS A 325 -28.95 -13.14 6.58
C LYS A 325 -28.15 -13.54 5.34
N THR A 326 -28.61 -13.18 4.15
CA THR A 326 -27.87 -13.43 2.90
C THR A 326 -26.53 -12.69 2.87
N VAL A 327 -26.48 -11.42 3.30
CA VAL A 327 -25.22 -10.68 3.44
C VAL A 327 -24.31 -11.34 4.48
N MET A 328 -24.84 -11.72 5.64
CA MET A 328 -24.08 -12.41 6.70
C MET A 328 -23.51 -13.75 6.19
N GLU A 329 -24.28 -14.54 5.45
CA GLU A 329 -23.81 -15.78 4.84
C GLU A 329 -22.69 -15.50 3.83
N ARG A 330 -22.82 -14.45 3.01
CA ARG A 330 -21.75 -13.99 2.12
C ARG A 330 -20.49 -13.59 2.87
N MET A 331 -20.62 -12.82 3.95
CA MET A 331 -19.49 -12.43 4.80
C MET A 331 -18.82 -13.64 5.46
N LYS A 332 -19.57 -14.68 5.84
CA LYS A 332 -19.01 -15.94 6.34
C LYS A 332 -18.21 -16.68 5.28
N LEU A 333 -18.68 -16.71 4.04
CA LEU A 333 -17.93 -17.30 2.92
C LEU A 333 -16.61 -16.56 2.70
N ILE A 334 -16.64 -15.23 2.64
CA ILE A 334 -15.45 -14.39 2.51
C ILE A 334 -14.47 -14.61 3.68
N ALA A 335 -14.97 -14.65 4.92
CA ALA A 335 -14.15 -14.89 6.11
C ALA A 335 -13.51 -16.29 6.12
N ASN A 336 -14.14 -17.28 5.47
CA ASN A 336 -13.59 -18.62 5.28
C ASN A 336 -12.74 -18.75 4.01
N GLY A 337 -12.51 -17.65 3.30
CA GLY A 337 -11.67 -17.60 2.10
C GLY A 337 -12.38 -17.93 0.78
N ASP A 338 -13.71 -18.13 0.74
CA ASP A 338 -14.46 -18.35 -0.51
C ASP A 338 -14.97 -17.03 -1.10
N LEU A 339 -14.29 -16.57 -2.15
CA LEU A 339 -14.57 -15.37 -2.93
C LEU A 339 -15.13 -15.70 -4.33
N SER A 340 -15.31 -16.99 -4.65
CA SER A 340 -15.66 -17.50 -5.99
C SER A 340 -17.13 -17.26 -6.39
N HIS A 341 -17.98 -16.93 -5.42
CA HIS A 341 -19.40 -16.80 -5.67
C HIS A 341 -19.77 -15.51 -6.43
N PRO A 342 -20.80 -15.52 -7.29
CA PRO A 342 -21.24 -14.34 -8.04
C PRO A 342 -21.76 -13.24 -7.11
N PRO A 343 -21.71 -11.95 -7.53
CA PRO A 343 -22.17 -10.82 -6.71
C PRO A 343 -23.61 -11.00 -6.21
N LEU A 344 -23.86 -10.56 -4.98
CA LEU A 344 -25.22 -10.53 -4.45
C LEU A 344 -26.08 -9.53 -5.23
N GLU A 345 -27.28 -9.94 -5.62
CA GLU A 345 -28.24 -9.07 -6.31
C GLU A 345 -28.74 -7.93 -5.38
N ILE A 346 -28.67 -6.69 -5.85
CA ILE A 346 -29.18 -5.51 -5.13
C ILE A 346 -30.70 -5.44 -5.36
N LYS A 347 -31.48 -5.85 -4.35
CA LYS A 347 -32.96 -5.88 -4.41
C LYS A 347 -33.64 -4.69 -3.73
N SER A 348 -32.87 -3.85 -3.04
CA SER A 348 -33.36 -2.67 -2.33
C SER A 348 -32.46 -1.48 -2.55
N LYS A 349 -33.01 -0.28 -2.39
CA LYS A 349 -32.29 1.01 -2.45
C LYS A 349 -32.07 1.63 -1.06
N ASP A 350 -32.38 0.86 -0.01
CA ASP A 350 -32.21 1.25 1.40
C ASP A 350 -30.80 0.90 1.91
N GLU A 351 -30.60 1.01 3.23
CA GLU A 351 -29.35 0.68 3.92
C GLU A 351 -28.91 -0.77 3.67
N VAL A 352 -29.86 -1.69 3.46
CA VAL A 352 -29.55 -3.09 3.14
C VAL A 352 -29.02 -3.22 1.72
N GLY A 353 -29.56 -2.46 0.77
CA GLY A 353 -29.03 -2.34 -0.59
C GLY A 353 -27.59 -1.81 -0.62
N HIS A 354 -27.31 -0.76 0.15
CA HIS A 354 -25.97 -0.20 0.29
C HIS A 354 -24.99 -1.19 0.95
N LEU A 355 -25.45 -1.95 1.95
CA LEU A 355 -24.66 -3.00 2.58
C LEU A 355 -24.30 -4.13 1.61
N VAL A 356 -25.23 -4.54 0.74
CA VAL A 356 -24.97 -5.50 -0.34
C VAL A 356 -23.92 -4.96 -1.30
N GLN A 357 -24.04 -3.70 -1.73
CA GLN A 357 -23.08 -3.07 -2.63
C GLN A 357 -21.67 -2.98 -2.02
N ALA A 358 -21.56 -2.54 -0.77
CA ALA A 358 -20.28 -2.49 -0.05
C ALA A 358 -19.66 -3.90 0.11
N THR A 359 -20.48 -4.92 0.40
CA THR A 359 -20.03 -6.31 0.50
C THR A 359 -19.50 -6.85 -0.84
N ASN A 360 -20.20 -6.56 -1.95
CA ASN A 360 -19.75 -6.91 -3.29
C ASN A 360 -18.43 -6.20 -3.65
N GLY A 361 -18.35 -4.89 -3.37
CA GLY A 361 -17.13 -4.11 -3.59
C GLY A 361 -15.93 -4.63 -2.79
N MET A 362 -16.14 -5.03 -1.54
CA MET A 362 -15.09 -5.64 -0.69
C MET A 362 -14.61 -6.98 -1.27
N ASN A 363 -15.53 -7.86 -1.68
CA ASN A 363 -15.18 -9.14 -2.30
C ASN A 363 -14.34 -8.94 -3.57
N GLU A 364 -14.77 -8.03 -4.45
CA GLU A 364 -14.04 -7.74 -5.69
C GLU A 364 -12.63 -7.19 -5.45
N HIS A 365 -12.47 -6.23 -4.52
CA HIS A 365 -11.15 -5.71 -4.16
C HIS A 365 -10.25 -6.79 -3.54
N MET A 366 -10.80 -7.68 -2.70
CA MET A 366 -10.05 -8.80 -2.16
C MET A 366 -9.61 -9.78 -3.26
N ARG A 367 -10.48 -10.11 -4.22
CA ARG A 367 -10.11 -10.93 -5.38
C ARG A 367 -8.96 -10.31 -6.17
N HIS A 368 -9.06 -9.02 -6.46
CA HIS A 368 -8.02 -8.31 -7.21
C HIS A 368 -6.68 -8.26 -6.46
N LEU A 369 -6.70 -7.97 -5.16
CA LEU A 369 -5.50 -7.97 -4.32
C LEU A 369 -4.85 -9.36 -4.28
N LEU A 370 -5.63 -10.43 -4.07
CA LEU A 370 -5.10 -11.79 -4.06
C LEU A 370 -4.53 -12.21 -5.43
N HIS A 371 -5.18 -11.79 -6.52
CA HIS A 371 -4.65 -12.03 -7.87
C HIS A 371 -3.31 -11.30 -8.08
N GLN A 372 -3.21 -10.02 -7.69
CA GLN A 372 -1.96 -9.27 -7.77
C GLN A 372 -0.85 -9.87 -6.90
N ILE A 373 -1.17 -10.31 -5.68
CA ILE A 373 -0.21 -10.99 -4.81
C ILE A 373 0.30 -12.27 -5.47
N ASN A 374 -0.58 -13.06 -6.09
CA ASN A 374 -0.18 -14.27 -6.82
C ASN A 374 0.79 -13.94 -7.97
N THR A 375 0.46 -12.96 -8.82
CA THR A 375 1.35 -12.56 -9.93
C THR A 375 2.71 -12.05 -9.44
N VAL A 376 2.74 -11.28 -8.35
CA VAL A 376 3.99 -10.81 -7.75
C VAL A 376 4.79 -11.99 -7.18
N ALA A 377 4.15 -12.94 -6.50
CA ALA A 377 4.79 -14.14 -5.98
C ALA A 377 5.41 -14.99 -7.12
N GLU A 378 4.67 -15.26 -8.20
CA GLU A 378 5.20 -15.97 -9.38
C GLU A 378 6.41 -15.24 -9.98
N THR A 379 6.33 -13.91 -10.10
CA THR A 379 7.43 -13.09 -10.63
C THR A 379 8.66 -13.16 -9.73
N VAL A 380 8.50 -13.03 -8.41
CA VAL A 380 9.60 -13.13 -7.45
C VAL A 380 10.23 -14.52 -7.48
N SER A 381 9.41 -15.58 -7.58
CA SER A 381 9.90 -16.95 -7.70
C SER A 381 10.76 -17.13 -8.95
N SER A 382 10.24 -16.74 -10.12
CA SER A 382 10.95 -16.84 -11.40
C SER A 382 12.25 -16.02 -11.43
N GLN A 383 12.24 -14.78 -10.93
CA GLN A 383 13.44 -13.95 -10.87
C GLN A 383 14.47 -14.49 -9.88
N SER A 384 14.02 -15.13 -8.80
CA SER A 384 14.90 -15.77 -7.82
C SER A 384 15.58 -17.02 -8.39
N GLU A 385 14.88 -17.81 -9.21
CA GLU A 385 15.49 -18.92 -9.96
C GLU A 385 16.54 -18.41 -10.95
N GLU A 386 16.22 -17.36 -11.73
CA GLU A 386 17.13 -16.74 -12.67
C GLU A 386 18.39 -16.18 -11.96
N LEU A 387 18.21 -15.46 -10.84
CA LEU A 387 19.32 -15.00 -10.00
C LEU A 387 20.18 -16.14 -9.46
N THR A 388 19.56 -17.25 -9.07
CA THR A 388 20.29 -18.44 -8.60
C THR A 388 21.15 -19.03 -9.71
N GLN A 389 20.61 -19.10 -10.94
CA GLN A 389 21.36 -19.53 -12.11
C GLN A 389 22.51 -18.56 -12.45
N SER A 390 22.24 -17.26 -12.54
CA SER A 390 23.27 -16.26 -12.85
C SER A 390 24.39 -16.24 -11.80
N ALA A 391 24.05 -16.39 -10.51
CA ALA A 391 25.04 -16.52 -9.45
C ALA A 391 25.91 -17.78 -9.63
N GLY A 392 25.30 -18.90 -10.05
CA GLY A 392 26.03 -20.13 -10.40
C GLY A 392 26.99 -19.93 -11.58
N GLU A 393 26.56 -19.24 -12.63
CA GLU A 393 27.40 -18.93 -13.79
C GLU A 393 28.59 -18.03 -13.42
N VAL A 394 28.36 -16.98 -12.61
CA VAL A 394 29.45 -16.09 -12.13
C VAL A 394 30.39 -16.84 -11.20
N LYS A 395 29.89 -17.72 -10.35
CA LYS A 395 30.72 -18.59 -9.51
C LYS A 395 31.64 -19.47 -10.37
N SER A 396 31.10 -20.21 -11.33
CA SER A 396 31.92 -21.07 -12.20
C SER A 396 32.92 -20.25 -13.03
N GLY A 397 32.53 -19.06 -13.50
CA GLY A 397 33.45 -18.14 -14.17
C GLY A 397 34.58 -17.69 -13.24
N SER A 398 34.28 -17.41 -11.97
CA SER A 398 35.27 -17.01 -10.96
C SER A 398 36.23 -18.16 -10.60
N GLU A 399 35.72 -19.39 -10.49
CA GLU A 399 36.54 -20.60 -10.32
C GLU A 399 37.51 -20.80 -11.50
N GLN A 400 37.04 -20.56 -12.73
CA GLN A 400 37.89 -20.62 -13.91
C GLN A 400 38.96 -19.53 -13.89
N VAL A 401 38.62 -18.29 -13.52
CA VAL A 401 39.61 -17.21 -13.37
C VAL A 401 40.66 -17.59 -12.32
N ALA A 402 40.25 -18.15 -11.18
CA ALA A 402 41.20 -18.61 -10.15
C ALA A 402 42.15 -19.71 -10.66
N SER A 403 41.64 -20.66 -11.46
CA SER A 403 42.46 -21.68 -12.12
C SER A 403 43.45 -21.06 -13.10
N THR A 404 43.02 -20.11 -13.92
CA THR A 404 43.91 -19.38 -14.83
C THR A 404 44.97 -18.58 -14.07
N MET A 405 44.62 -18.00 -12.93
CA MET A 405 45.58 -17.31 -12.06
C MET A 405 46.63 -18.27 -11.48
N GLN A 406 46.27 -19.51 -11.13
CA GLN A 406 47.26 -20.52 -10.73
C GLN A 406 48.23 -20.89 -11.86
N GLU A 407 47.73 -21.02 -13.09
CA GLU A 407 48.60 -21.26 -14.26
C GLU A 407 49.53 -20.06 -14.51
N LEU A 408 49.01 -18.84 -14.43
CA LEU A 408 49.79 -17.61 -14.53
C LEU A 408 50.85 -17.50 -13.43
N ALA A 409 50.53 -17.89 -12.18
CA ALA A 409 51.48 -17.90 -11.08
C ALA A 409 52.67 -18.82 -11.39
N SER A 410 52.39 -20.05 -11.83
CA SER A 410 53.43 -20.99 -12.26
C SER A 410 54.25 -20.47 -13.45
N GLY A 411 53.60 -19.78 -14.39
CA GLY A 411 54.26 -19.09 -15.49
C GLY A 411 55.21 -17.99 -15.01
N SER A 412 54.75 -17.15 -14.08
CA SER A 412 55.55 -16.05 -13.52
C SER A 412 56.75 -16.57 -12.71
N GLU A 413 56.57 -17.63 -11.93
CA GLU A 413 57.66 -18.30 -11.20
C GLU A 413 58.70 -18.87 -12.16
N THR A 414 58.26 -19.54 -13.23
CA THR A 414 59.15 -20.06 -14.28
C THR A 414 59.91 -18.92 -14.98
N GLN A 415 59.25 -17.79 -15.22
CA GLN A 415 59.86 -16.61 -15.82
C GLN A 415 60.92 -15.99 -14.89
N ALA A 416 60.64 -15.88 -13.59
CA ALA A 416 61.60 -15.40 -12.60
C ALA A 416 62.83 -16.31 -12.55
N HIS A 417 62.65 -17.64 -12.52
CA HIS A 417 63.77 -18.59 -12.58
C HIS A 417 64.59 -18.43 -13.87
N SER A 418 63.92 -18.38 -15.02
CA SER A 418 64.59 -18.24 -16.33
C SER A 418 65.38 -16.93 -16.43
N THR A 419 64.88 -15.87 -15.80
CA THR A 419 65.54 -14.56 -15.75
C THR A 419 66.79 -14.61 -14.85
N GLY A 420 66.72 -15.35 -13.74
CA GLY A 420 67.90 -15.64 -12.90
C GLY A 420 68.99 -16.39 -13.67
N ASP A 421 68.62 -17.43 -14.41
CA ASP A 421 69.56 -18.18 -15.26
C ASP A 421 70.18 -17.30 -16.36
N LEU A 422 69.36 -16.44 -16.98
CA LEU A 422 69.81 -15.52 -18.03
C LEU A 422 70.79 -14.48 -17.46
N SER A 423 70.54 -13.94 -16.27
CA SER A 423 71.47 -13.04 -15.58
C SER A 423 72.83 -13.71 -15.31
N ALA A 424 72.83 -14.97 -14.84
CA ALA A 424 74.06 -15.72 -14.62
C ALA A 424 74.84 -15.96 -15.92
N ASN A 425 74.13 -16.30 -17.01
CA ASN A 425 74.75 -16.46 -18.33
C ASN A 425 75.32 -15.14 -18.86
N MET A 426 74.64 -14.01 -18.65
CA MET A 426 75.13 -12.70 -19.06
C MET A 426 76.38 -12.27 -18.27
N GLN A 427 76.46 -12.64 -16.99
CA GLN A 427 77.67 -12.42 -16.20
C GLN A 427 78.85 -13.26 -16.74
N SER A 428 78.61 -14.53 -17.08
CA SER A 428 79.65 -15.36 -17.72
C SER A 428 80.08 -14.78 -19.06
N PHE A 429 79.12 -14.31 -19.87
CA PHE A 429 79.39 -13.69 -21.16
C PHE A 429 80.19 -12.39 -21.03
N ALA A 430 79.92 -11.58 -20.00
CA ALA A 430 80.71 -10.38 -19.72
C ALA A 430 82.18 -10.73 -19.39
N ASN A 431 82.41 -11.77 -18.58
CA ASN A 431 83.76 -12.23 -18.26
C ASN A 431 84.49 -12.76 -19.52
N GLU A 432 83.82 -13.52 -20.39
CA GLU A 432 84.41 -14.00 -21.64
C GLU A 432 84.82 -12.85 -22.58
N ILE A 433 84.06 -11.75 -22.61
CA ILE A 433 84.42 -10.55 -23.38
C ILE A 433 85.69 -9.89 -22.82
N GLU A 434 85.81 -9.81 -21.49
CA GLU A 434 86.99 -9.28 -20.82
C GLU A 434 88.23 -10.13 -21.13
N ASP A 435 88.13 -11.46 -21.01
CA ASP A 435 89.19 -12.41 -21.37
C ASP A 435 89.61 -12.28 -22.85
N LEU A 436 88.64 -12.14 -23.76
CA LEU A 436 88.93 -11.95 -25.19
C LEU A 436 89.61 -10.60 -25.46
N SER A 437 89.26 -9.55 -24.72
CA SER A 437 89.93 -8.25 -24.82
C SER A 437 91.39 -8.34 -24.38
N GLU A 438 91.66 -8.99 -23.24
CA GLU A 438 93.03 -9.20 -22.75
C GLU A 438 93.86 -10.04 -23.74
N ASN A 439 93.28 -11.10 -24.30
CA ASN A 439 93.94 -11.89 -25.34
C ASN A 439 94.23 -11.06 -26.60
N GLY A 440 93.34 -10.14 -26.98
CA GLY A 440 93.56 -9.20 -28.08
C GLY A 440 94.78 -8.31 -27.83
N ASP A 441 94.90 -7.75 -26.62
CA ASP A 441 96.05 -6.94 -26.22
C ASP A 441 97.36 -7.75 -26.21
N GLN A 442 97.34 -9.00 -25.75
CA GLN A 442 98.49 -9.90 -25.80
C GLN A 442 98.94 -10.19 -27.24
N ILE A 443 98.00 -10.49 -28.15
CA ILE A 443 98.33 -10.72 -29.57
C ILE A 443 98.93 -9.46 -30.18
N LYS A 444 98.40 -8.28 -29.85
CA LYS A 444 98.95 -7.00 -30.30
C LYS A 444 100.38 -6.78 -29.81
N GLN A 445 100.68 -7.12 -28.55
CA GLN A 445 102.04 -7.08 -28.02
C GLN A 445 102.97 -8.03 -28.79
N PHE A 446 102.60 -9.29 -28.95
CA PHE A 446 103.41 -10.26 -29.70
C PHE A 446 103.60 -9.85 -31.17
N SER A 447 102.59 -9.24 -31.79
CA SER A 447 102.71 -8.69 -33.15
C SER A 447 103.80 -7.62 -33.23
N ASN A 448 103.86 -6.72 -32.26
CA ASN A 448 104.89 -5.69 -32.20
C ASN A 448 106.30 -6.27 -31.98
N GLU A 449 106.42 -7.33 -31.17
CA GLU A 449 107.70 -8.05 -30.99
C GLU A 449 108.17 -8.71 -32.29
N ILE A 450 107.25 -9.34 -33.05
CA ILE A 450 107.57 -9.94 -34.35
C ILE A 450 107.93 -8.87 -35.40
N ILE A 451 107.28 -7.70 -35.40
CA ILE A 451 107.68 -6.56 -36.25
C ILE A 451 109.13 -6.17 -35.96
N GLY A 452 109.51 -6.07 -34.68
CA GLY A 452 110.89 -5.78 -34.29
C GLY A 452 111.88 -6.84 -34.79
N ALA A 453 111.57 -8.12 -34.58
CA ALA A 453 112.44 -9.23 -34.99
C ALA A 453 112.56 -9.36 -36.52
N THR A 454 111.50 -9.10 -37.28
CA THR A 454 111.54 -9.14 -38.74
C THR A 454 112.29 -7.94 -39.34
N ALA A 455 112.19 -6.76 -38.71
CA ALA A 455 113.00 -5.60 -39.08
C ALA A 455 114.50 -5.86 -38.84
N GLU A 456 114.87 -6.43 -37.69
CA GLU A 456 116.24 -6.86 -37.41
C GLU A 456 116.72 -7.92 -38.42
N GLY A 457 115.88 -8.93 -38.70
CA GLY A 457 116.18 -9.97 -39.71
C GLY A 457 116.41 -9.39 -41.10
N SER A 458 115.60 -8.42 -41.53
CA SER A 458 115.79 -7.71 -42.80
C SER A 458 117.13 -6.96 -42.83
N GLN A 459 117.47 -6.25 -41.76
CA GLN A 459 118.74 -5.51 -41.66
C GLN A 459 119.95 -6.46 -41.72
N LEU A 460 119.86 -7.64 -41.10
CA LEU A 460 120.92 -8.66 -41.19
C LEU A 460 121.06 -9.23 -42.60
N MET A 461 119.97 -9.38 -43.35
CA MET A 461 120.02 -9.78 -44.76
C MET A 461 120.62 -8.68 -45.65
N ASP A 462 120.30 -7.41 -45.41
CA ASP A 462 120.92 -6.29 -46.12
C ASP A 462 122.43 -6.24 -45.88
N ALA A 463 122.88 -6.42 -44.62
CA ALA A 463 124.30 -6.52 -44.29
C ALA A 463 124.96 -7.75 -44.95
N SER A 464 124.25 -8.88 -45.02
CA SER A 464 124.74 -10.09 -45.69
C SER A 464 124.86 -9.90 -47.21
N LYS A 465 123.95 -9.11 -47.81
CA LYS A 465 123.99 -8.74 -49.23
C LYS A 465 125.22 -7.89 -49.52
N GLU A 466 125.47 -6.84 -48.73
CA GLU A 466 126.68 -6.01 -48.84
C GLU A 466 127.95 -6.86 -48.70
N GLN A 467 127.98 -7.82 -47.76
CA GLN A 467 129.10 -8.72 -47.59
C GLN A 467 129.33 -9.66 -48.79
N MET A 468 128.27 -10.12 -49.45
CA MET A 468 128.38 -10.92 -50.68
C MET A 468 128.86 -10.09 -51.87
N GLU A 469 128.47 -8.81 -51.98
CA GLU A 469 129.02 -7.90 -52.99
C GLU A 469 130.55 -7.72 -52.83
N ILE A 470 131.04 -7.63 -51.59
CA ILE A 470 132.48 -7.59 -51.32
C ILE A 470 133.16 -8.92 -51.70
N ILE A 471 132.54 -10.06 -51.39
CA ILE A 471 133.09 -11.38 -51.75
C ILE A 471 133.12 -11.57 -53.26
N ASP A 472 132.08 -11.14 -53.96
CA ASP A 472 132.00 -11.12 -55.43
C ASP A 472 133.18 -10.37 -56.04
N GLU A 473 133.47 -9.16 -55.54
CA GLU A 473 134.61 -8.35 -55.98
C GLU A 473 135.95 -9.06 -55.73
N ILE A 474 136.14 -9.67 -54.55
CA ILE A 474 137.36 -10.39 -54.18
C ILE A 474 137.57 -11.61 -55.09
N VAL A 475 136.52 -12.40 -55.33
CA VAL A 475 136.60 -13.59 -56.20
C VAL A 475 136.88 -13.17 -57.64
N HIS A 476 136.23 -12.13 -58.13
CA HIS A 476 136.47 -11.57 -59.47
C HIS A 476 137.91 -11.07 -59.64
N ASP A 477 138.46 -10.36 -58.64
CA ASP A 477 139.87 -9.93 -58.65
C ASP A 477 140.83 -11.12 -58.60
N ALA A 478 140.50 -12.17 -57.84
CA ALA A 478 141.29 -13.41 -57.80
C ALA A 478 141.31 -14.11 -59.16
N VAL A 479 140.18 -14.20 -59.86
CA VAL A 479 140.10 -14.75 -61.23
C VAL A 479 141.05 -13.98 -62.16
N LYS A 480 140.99 -12.64 -62.16
CA LYS A 480 141.88 -11.80 -63.00
C LYS A 480 143.37 -12.00 -62.69
N LYS A 481 143.74 -12.14 -61.42
CA LYS A 481 145.14 -12.38 -61.03
C LYS A 481 145.64 -13.74 -61.52
N VAL A 482 144.80 -14.77 -61.46
CA VAL A 482 145.15 -16.11 -61.96
C VAL A 482 145.24 -16.12 -63.49
N GLU A 483 144.36 -15.42 -64.19
CA GLU A 483 144.49 -15.20 -65.65
C GLU A 483 145.82 -14.49 -65.99
N GLY A 484 146.21 -13.49 -65.21
CA GLY A 484 147.51 -12.83 -65.35
C GLY A 484 148.69 -13.78 -65.15
N LEU A 485 148.61 -14.71 -64.19
CA LEU A 485 149.64 -15.73 -63.95
C LEU A 485 149.72 -16.73 -65.11
N ASP A 486 148.59 -17.11 -65.70
CA ASP A 486 148.56 -17.99 -66.89
C ASP A 486 149.29 -17.32 -68.07
N VAL A 487 149.01 -16.04 -68.34
CA VAL A 487 149.69 -15.26 -69.39
C VAL A 487 151.19 -15.18 -69.13
N GLN A 488 151.63 -14.85 -67.90
CA GLN A 488 153.05 -14.82 -67.55
C GLN A 488 153.72 -16.19 -67.70
N SER A 489 153.02 -17.27 -67.35
CA SER A 489 153.54 -18.63 -67.50
C SER A 489 153.70 -19.02 -68.98
N GLN A 490 152.79 -18.58 -69.86
CA GLN A 490 152.93 -18.73 -71.31
C GLN A 490 154.15 -17.97 -71.86
N GLU A 491 154.40 -16.75 -71.37
CA GLU A 491 155.60 -15.98 -71.73
C GLU A 491 156.90 -16.68 -71.28
N ILE A 492 156.92 -17.24 -70.07
CA ILE A 492 158.07 -18.03 -69.58
C ILE A 492 158.26 -19.27 -70.47
N SER A 493 157.20 -20.00 -70.80
CA SER A 493 157.28 -21.17 -71.69
C SER A 493 157.92 -20.79 -73.04
N LYS A 494 157.55 -19.64 -73.61
CA LYS A 494 158.16 -19.11 -74.83
C LYS A 494 159.65 -18.81 -74.65
N LEU A 495 160.04 -18.20 -73.54
CA LEU A 495 161.45 -17.91 -73.23
C LEU A 495 162.27 -19.20 -73.05
N VAL A 496 161.72 -20.18 -72.35
CA VAL A 496 162.34 -21.49 -72.10
C VAL A 496 162.60 -22.21 -73.42
N ASN A 497 161.67 -22.18 -74.38
CA ASN A 497 161.89 -22.69 -75.73
C ASN A 497 163.04 -21.97 -76.46
N VAL A 498 163.16 -20.65 -76.32
CA VAL A 498 164.31 -19.91 -76.90
C VAL A 498 165.63 -20.33 -76.25
N ILE A 499 165.65 -20.59 -74.95
CA ILE A 499 166.85 -21.08 -74.25
C ILE A 499 167.18 -22.51 -74.71
N GLN A 500 166.17 -23.37 -74.93
CA GLN A 500 166.34 -24.70 -75.52
C GLN A 500 167.04 -24.61 -76.88
N ASP A 501 166.53 -23.74 -77.76
CA ASP A 501 167.10 -23.51 -79.10
C ASP A 501 168.56 -23.03 -79.01
N VAL A 502 168.87 -22.14 -78.05
CA VAL A 502 170.25 -21.65 -77.82
C VAL A 502 171.15 -22.76 -77.27
N ALA A 503 170.65 -23.59 -76.35
CA ALA A 503 171.39 -24.71 -75.79
C ALA A 503 171.71 -25.74 -76.87
N ASP A 504 170.73 -26.10 -77.70
CA ASP A 504 170.90 -27.03 -78.81
C ASP A 504 171.85 -26.49 -79.89
N GLN A 505 171.75 -25.19 -80.23
CA GLN A 505 172.73 -24.54 -81.11
C GLN A 505 174.13 -24.52 -80.51
N THR A 506 174.26 -24.26 -79.20
CA THR A 506 175.56 -24.22 -78.51
C THR A 506 176.17 -25.62 -78.44
N ASN A 507 175.37 -26.66 -78.20
CA ASN A 507 175.78 -28.05 -78.24
C ASN A 507 176.30 -28.43 -79.63
N LEU A 508 175.62 -28.00 -80.70
CA LEU A 508 175.99 -28.26 -82.08
C LEU A 508 177.27 -27.49 -82.49
N LEU A 509 177.42 -26.24 -82.04
CA LEU A 509 178.65 -25.45 -82.20
C LEU A 509 179.83 -26.08 -81.46
N ALA A 510 179.62 -26.53 -80.23
CA ALA A 510 180.62 -27.18 -79.39
C ALA A 510 181.03 -28.53 -79.98
N LEU A 511 180.09 -29.32 -80.50
CA LEU A 511 180.36 -30.57 -81.21
C LEU A 511 181.21 -30.33 -82.46
N ASN A 512 180.87 -29.32 -83.27
CA ASN A 512 181.67 -28.95 -84.44
C ASN A 512 183.08 -28.49 -84.05
N ALA A 513 183.21 -27.72 -82.97
CA ALA A 513 184.52 -27.30 -82.44
C ALA A 513 185.34 -28.48 -81.89
N ALA A 514 184.70 -29.45 -81.22
CA ALA A 514 185.36 -30.67 -80.72
C ALA A 514 185.86 -31.55 -81.86
N ILE A 515 185.06 -31.69 -82.94
CA ILE A 515 185.46 -32.41 -84.17
C ILE A 515 186.69 -31.75 -84.82
N GLU A 516 186.69 -30.42 -84.96
CA GLU A 516 187.81 -29.72 -85.63
C GLU A 516 189.06 -29.67 -84.74
N ALA A 517 188.90 -29.64 -83.41
CA ALA A 517 189.99 -29.76 -82.46
C ALA A 517 190.63 -31.17 -82.46
N ALA A 518 189.84 -32.24 -82.64
CA ALA A 518 190.34 -33.60 -82.85
C ALA A 518 191.11 -33.73 -84.18
N ARG A 519 190.71 -32.95 -85.19
CA ARG A 519 191.34 -32.92 -86.53
C ARG A 519 192.72 -32.23 -86.54
N ALA A 520 192.94 -31.26 -85.65
CA ALA A 520 194.21 -30.52 -85.51
C ALA A 520 195.32 -31.30 -84.75
N GLY A 521 195.05 -32.54 -84.30
CA GLY A 521 196.05 -33.41 -83.68
C GLY A 521 196.63 -32.86 -82.37
N GLU A 522 197.94 -33.04 -82.14
CA GLU A 522 198.63 -32.62 -80.90
C GLU A 522 198.45 -31.12 -80.56
N HIS A 523 198.26 -30.25 -81.56
CA HIS A 523 198.05 -28.81 -81.34
C HIS A 523 196.62 -28.44 -80.90
N GLY A 524 195.63 -29.33 -81.11
CA GLY A 524 194.21 -29.09 -80.81
C GLY A 524 193.75 -29.57 -79.43
N LYS A 525 194.60 -30.29 -78.67
CA LYS A 525 194.22 -30.92 -77.39
C LYS A 525 193.61 -29.94 -76.37
N GLY A 526 194.16 -28.73 -76.23
CA GLY A 526 193.62 -27.71 -75.32
C GLY A 526 192.24 -27.19 -75.75
N PHE A 527 192.00 -27.05 -77.05
CA PHE A 527 190.72 -26.60 -77.61
C PHE A 527 189.64 -27.69 -77.55
N ALA A 528 190.02 -28.96 -77.75
CA ALA A 528 189.10 -30.10 -77.64
C ALA A 528 188.51 -30.22 -76.23
N VAL A 529 189.33 -30.01 -75.19
CA VAL A 529 188.86 -30.01 -73.80
C VAL A 529 187.84 -28.91 -73.54
N VAL A 530 188.08 -27.69 -74.06
CA VAL A 530 187.12 -26.57 -73.91
C VAL A 530 185.83 -26.85 -74.69
N ALA A 531 185.92 -27.38 -75.90
CA ALA A 531 184.76 -27.71 -76.71
C ALA A 531 183.90 -28.82 -76.08
N ASP A 532 184.51 -29.87 -75.55
CA ASP A 532 183.78 -30.91 -74.79
C ASP A 532 183.17 -30.35 -73.50
N GLU A 533 183.82 -29.39 -72.82
CA GLU A 533 183.26 -28.74 -71.63
C GLU A 533 182.06 -27.84 -71.98
N VAL A 534 182.13 -27.09 -73.10
CA VAL A 534 180.99 -26.30 -73.60
C VAL A 534 179.85 -27.21 -74.06
N LYS A 535 180.17 -28.34 -74.68
CA LYS A 535 179.18 -29.36 -75.09
C LYS A 535 178.45 -29.92 -73.87
N LYS A 536 179.19 -30.32 -72.84
CA LYS A 536 178.60 -30.77 -71.56
C LYS A 536 177.77 -29.67 -70.89
N LEU A 537 178.22 -28.41 -70.91
CA LEU A 537 177.43 -27.29 -70.39
C LEU A 537 176.13 -27.12 -71.18
N ALA A 538 176.18 -27.22 -72.51
CA ALA A 538 175.00 -27.09 -73.36
C ALA A 538 174.01 -28.26 -73.17
N GLU A 539 174.49 -29.49 -73.02
CA GLU A 539 173.69 -30.65 -72.62
C GLU A 539 173.06 -30.44 -71.24
N GLN A 540 173.82 -29.95 -70.25
CA GLN A 540 173.30 -29.61 -68.92
C GLN A 540 172.25 -28.49 -68.93
N VAL A 541 172.42 -27.48 -69.81
CA VAL A 541 171.42 -26.42 -70.00
C VAL A 541 170.16 -26.99 -70.65
N SER A 542 170.30 -27.86 -71.64
CA SER A 542 169.18 -28.55 -72.31
C SER A 542 168.37 -29.42 -71.33
N ASP A 543 169.06 -30.19 -70.46
CA ASP A 543 168.42 -30.95 -69.39
C ASP A 543 167.70 -30.03 -68.39
N SER A 544 168.35 -28.92 -67.97
CA SER A 544 167.74 -27.94 -67.06
C SER A 544 166.53 -27.23 -67.67
N VAL A 545 166.55 -26.95 -68.97
CA VAL A 545 165.43 -26.35 -69.72
C VAL A 545 164.27 -27.31 -69.84
N THR A 546 164.55 -28.61 -70.02
CA THR A 546 163.52 -29.66 -69.98
C THR A 546 162.84 -29.73 -68.62
N ASP A 547 163.61 -29.67 -67.53
CA ASP A 547 163.08 -29.63 -66.17
C ASP A 547 162.22 -28.36 -65.92
N ILE A 548 162.70 -27.18 -66.35
CA ILE A 548 161.94 -25.92 -66.25
C ILE A 548 160.65 -26.02 -67.08
N THR A 549 160.68 -26.60 -68.27
CA THR A 549 159.49 -26.81 -69.11
C THR A 549 158.44 -27.65 -68.38
N GLY A 550 158.87 -28.72 -67.70
CA GLY A 550 158.01 -29.54 -66.84
C GLY A 550 157.37 -28.74 -65.70
N ILE A 551 158.14 -27.89 -65.02
CA ILE A 551 157.64 -27.00 -63.96
C ILE A 551 156.62 -25.98 -64.50
N VAL A 552 156.94 -25.32 -65.62
CA VAL A 552 156.05 -24.31 -66.24
C VAL A 552 154.74 -24.94 -66.71
N THR A 553 154.80 -26.13 -67.31
CA THR A 553 153.61 -26.88 -67.73
C THR A 553 152.74 -27.23 -66.52
N LYS A 554 153.35 -27.63 -65.41
CA LYS A 554 152.64 -27.91 -64.17
C LYS A 554 152.00 -26.64 -63.58
N ILE A 555 152.70 -25.49 -63.59
CA ILE A 555 152.15 -24.20 -63.14
C ILE A 555 150.95 -23.78 -64.01
N GLN A 556 151.02 -23.96 -65.33
CA GLN A 556 149.90 -23.67 -66.24
C GLN A 556 148.69 -24.56 -65.95
N GLN A 557 148.90 -25.88 -65.76
CA GLN A 557 147.84 -26.81 -65.41
C GLN A 557 147.21 -26.48 -64.05
N GLU A 558 148.02 -26.19 -63.03
CA GLU A 558 147.54 -25.79 -61.70
C GLU A 558 146.81 -24.44 -61.76
N SER A 559 147.32 -23.46 -62.50
CA SER A 559 146.67 -22.14 -62.67
C SER A 559 145.32 -22.27 -63.38
N SER A 560 145.23 -23.09 -64.42
CA SER A 560 143.97 -23.38 -65.12
C SER A 560 142.95 -24.05 -64.19
N LEU A 561 143.39 -25.01 -63.37
CA LEU A 561 142.54 -25.66 -62.37
C LEU A 561 142.04 -24.66 -61.31
N VAL A 562 142.91 -23.77 -60.82
CA VAL A 562 142.55 -22.71 -59.88
C VAL A 562 141.56 -21.72 -60.51
N ALA A 563 141.76 -21.31 -61.76
CA ALA A 563 140.85 -20.43 -62.48
C ALA A 563 139.45 -21.05 -62.61
N ASN A 564 139.36 -22.33 -62.99
CA ASN A 564 138.08 -23.03 -63.07
C ASN A 564 137.39 -23.14 -61.69
N THR A 565 138.16 -23.40 -60.64
CA THR A 565 137.64 -23.46 -59.26
C THR A 565 137.10 -22.11 -58.81
N LEU A 566 137.80 -21.01 -59.11
CA LEU A 566 137.35 -19.66 -58.81
C LEU A 566 136.12 -19.25 -59.61
N GLN A 567 136.01 -19.66 -60.88
CA GLN A 567 134.82 -19.43 -61.69
C GLN A 567 133.58 -20.15 -61.13
N ASN A 568 133.74 -21.39 -60.65
CA ASN A 568 132.67 -22.07 -59.92
C ASN A 568 132.36 -21.33 -58.60
N GLY A 569 133.38 -20.87 -57.88
CA GLY A 569 133.22 -20.07 -56.67
C GLY A 569 132.44 -18.77 -56.91
N TYR A 570 132.66 -18.09 -58.04
CA TYR A 570 131.90 -16.92 -58.45
C TYR A 570 130.41 -17.25 -58.64
N HIS A 571 130.10 -18.37 -59.30
CA HIS A 571 128.72 -18.81 -59.45
C HIS A 571 128.03 -19.15 -58.12
N GLU A 572 128.75 -19.76 -57.18
CA GLU A 572 128.22 -20.01 -55.83
C GLU A 572 127.93 -18.70 -55.06
N VAL A 573 128.75 -17.66 -55.26
CA VAL A 573 128.51 -16.32 -54.67
C VAL A 573 127.28 -15.66 -55.28
N GLU A 574 127.11 -15.74 -56.60
CA GLU A 574 125.92 -15.23 -57.30
C GLU A 574 124.62 -15.89 -56.81
N GLN A 575 124.64 -17.23 -56.66
CA GLN A 575 123.52 -17.98 -56.09
C GLN A 575 123.27 -17.59 -54.63
N GLY A 576 124.33 -17.48 -53.81
CA GLY A 576 124.23 -17.05 -52.41
C GLY A 576 123.63 -15.65 -52.26
N SER A 577 124.04 -14.70 -53.10
CA SER A 577 123.50 -13.35 -53.14
C SER A 577 121.99 -13.33 -53.47
N THR A 578 121.59 -14.09 -54.50
CA THR A 578 120.17 -14.24 -54.88
C THR A 578 119.33 -14.84 -53.75
N GLN A 579 119.87 -15.82 -53.02
CA GLN A 579 119.20 -16.44 -51.88
C GLN A 579 119.04 -15.46 -50.71
N ILE A 580 120.03 -14.61 -50.44
CA ILE A 580 119.95 -13.56 -49.41
C ILE A 580 118.88 -12.54 -49.77
N GLU A 581 118.84 -12.07 -51.03
CA GLU A 581 117.81 -11.13 -51.49
C GLU A 581 116.40 -11.72 -51.39
N THR A 582 116.23 -12.97 -51.79
CA THR A 582 114.95 -13.69 -51.64
C THR A 582 114.54 -13.79 -50.17
N THR A 583 115.49 -14.07 -49.27
CA THR A 583 115.25 -14.18 -47.83
C THR A 583 114.89 -12.81 -47.22
N GLY A 584 115.56 -11.73 -47.64
CA GLY A 584 115.20 -10.36 -47.27
C GLY A 584 113.78 -10.00 -47.70
N GLY A 585 113.38 -10.35 -48.93
CA GLY A 585 112.01 -10.20 -49.42
C GLY A 585 110.98 -10.95 -48.55
N LYS A 586 111.32 -12.15 -48.06
CA LYS A 586 110.45 -12.91 -47.15
C LYS A 586 110.26 -12.23 -45.79
N PHE A 587 111.27 -11.57 -45.24
CA PHE A 587 111.10 -10.76 -44.03
C PHE A 587 110.13 -9.59 -44.24
N SER A 588 110.19 -8.92 -45.40
CA SER A 588 109.22 -7.87 -45.76
C SER A 588 107.79 -8.39 -45.90
N ASP A 589 107.61 -9.57 -46.51
CA ASP A 589 106.30 -10.24 -46.60
C ASP A 589 105.71 -10.54 -45.20
N ILE A 590 106.54 -11.06 -44.28
CA ILE A 590 106.13 -11.34 -42.89
C ILE A 590 105.75 -10.04 -42.18
N ASN A 591 106.56 -8.99 -42.28
CA ASN A 591 106.27 -7.70 -41.65
C ASN A 591 104.92 -7.12 -42.12
N THR A 592 104.64 -7.19 -43.42
CA THR A 592 103.34 -6.76 -43.99
C THR A 592 102.18 -7.58 -43.43
N SER A 593 102.34 -8.90 -43.35
CA SER A 593 101.32 -9.80 -42.80
C SER A 593 101.02 -9.53 -41.33
N ILE A 594 102.03 -9.21 -40.52
CA ILE A 594 101.87 -8.88 -39.10
C ILE A 594 101.20 -7.50 -38.90
N LEU A 595 101.50 -6.52 -39.77
CA LEU A 595 100.80 -5.23 -39.74
C LEU A 595 99.31 -5.38 -40.07
N GLU A 596 98.96 -6.25 -41.01
CA GLU A 596 97.55 -6.58 -41.29
C GLU A 596 96.89 -7.29 -40.12
N MET A 597 97.60 -8.25 -39.49
CA MET A 597 97.13 -8.91 -38.27
C MET A 597 96.84 -7.92 -37.15
N GLY A 598 97.72 -6.94 -36.92
CA GLY A 598 97.49 -5.87 -35.94
C GLY A 598 96.21 -5.08 -36.21
N LYS A 599 95.95 -4.70 -37.47
CA LYS A 599 94.70 -4.03 -37.85
C LYS A 599 93.46 -4.90 -37.61
N SER A 600 93.55 -6.20 -37.90
CA SER A 600 92.46 -7.14 -37.63
C SER A 600 92.18 -7.28 -36.13
N ILE A 601 93.23 -7.27 -35.29
CA ILE A 601 93.08 -7.30 -33.83
C ILE A 601 92.43 -6.01 -33.31
N ASP A 602 92.82 -4.84 -33.80
CA ASP A 602 92.17 -3.58 -33.42
C ASP A 602 90.66 -3.61 -33.74
N LEU A 603 90.27 -4.13 -34.92
CA LEU A 603 88.87 -4.30 -35.29
C LEU A 603 88.11 -5.27 -34.36
N VAL A 604 88.77 -6.35 -33.92
CA VAL A 604 88.18 -7.30 -32.96
C VAL A 604 87.94 -6.61 -31.61
N VAL A 605 88.90 -5.84 -31.11
CA VAL A 605 88.76 -5.10 -29.84
C VAL A 605 87.63 -4.06 -29.90
N ASP A 606 87.50 -3.33 -31.01
CA ASP A 606 86.39 -2.38 -31.22
C ASP A 606 85.02 -3.09 -31.21
N ASN A 607 84.93 -4.27 -31.83
CA ASN A 607 83.72 -5.09 -31.81
C ASN A 607 83.40 -5.61 -30.40
N LEU A 608 84.40 -6.06 -29.64
CA LEU A 608 84.24 -6.50 -28.25
C LEU A 608 83.71 -5.37 -27.36
N THR A 609 84.20 -4.14 -27.55
CA THR A 609 83.70 -2.95 -26.84
C THR A 609 82.21 -2.73 -27.12
N SER A 610 81.79 -2.87 -28.38
CA SER A 610 80.39 -2.75 -28.79
C SER A 610 79.51 -3.88 -28.22
N ILE A 611 80.04 -5.12 -28.18
CA ILE A 611 79.34 -6.28 -27.59
C ILE A 611 79.20 -6.09 -26.07
N SER A 612 80.22 -5.59 -25.38
CA SER A 612 80.17 -5.28 -23.95
C SER A 612 79.04 -4.29 -23.63
N ALA A 613 78.92 -3.20 -24.41
CA ALA A 613 77.86 -2.22 -24.21
C ALA A 613 76.45 -2.84 -24.39
N ARG A 614 76.27 -3.70 -25.39
CA ARG A 614 75.01 -4.44 -25.62
C ARG A 614 74.73 -5.47 -24.53
N SER A 615 75.77 -6.12 -24.00
CA SER A 615 75.67 -7.06 -22.87
C SER A 615 75.13 -6.35 -21.62
N GLN A 616 75.61 -5.14 -21.33
CA GLN A 616 75.08 -4.31 -20.24
C GLN A 616 73.61 -3.90 -20.45
N GLU A 617 73.22 -3.55 -21.67
CA GLU A 617 71.81 -3.24 -22.00
C GLU A 617 70.90 -4.46 -21.82
N MET A 618 71.38 -5.64 -22.22
CA MET A 618 70.66 -6.91 -22.02
C MET A 618 70.49 -7.22 -20.54
N ASN A 619 71.52 -7.00 -19.72
CA ASN A 619 71.42 -7.15 -18.26
C ASN A 619 70.35 -6.24 -17.63
N ARG A 620 70.24 -4.97 -18.07
CA ARG A 620 69.15 -4.09 -17.61
C ARG A 620 67.78 -4.61 -18.02
N SER A 621 67.65 -5.10 -19.25
CA SER A 621 66.39 -5.70 -19.73
C SER A 621 66.00 -6.93 -18.90
N ILE A 622 66.98 -7.73 -18.47
CA ILE A 622 66.78 -8.89 -17.59
C ILE A 622 66.30 -8.44 -16.21
N GLU A 623 66.90 -7.41 -15.62
CA GLU A 623 66.44 -6.82 -14.35
C GLU A 623 65.00 -6.31 -14.44
N ASP A 624 64.65 -5.62 -15.53
CA ASP A 624 63.29 -5.14 -15.78
C ASP A 624 62.29 -6.31 -15.90
N ILE A 625 62.66 -7.39 -16.58
CA ILE A 625 61.84 -8.60 -16.68
C ILE A 625 61.64 -9.24 -15.30
N ALA A 626 62.68 -9.32 -14.47
CA ALA A 626 62.58 -9.85 -13.12
C ALA A 626 61.60 -9.04 -12.27
N ALA A 627 61.69 -7.71 -12.32
CA ALA A 627 60.78 -6.81 -11.60
C ALA A 627 59.33 -6.97 -12.07
N ILE A 628 59.10 -7.08 -13.39
CA ILE A 628 57.76 -7.31 -13.95
C ILE A 628 57.20 -8.68 -13.54
N SER A 629 58.04 -9.72 -13.46
CA SER A 629 57.62 -11.04 -12.98
C SER A 629 57.19 -11.02 -11.51
N GLU A 630 57.90 -10.27 -10.65
CA GLU A 630 57.50 -10.06 -9.25
C GLU A 630 56.18 -9.28 -9.13
N GLU A 631 56.02 -8.19 -9.88
CA GLU A 631 54.78 -7.42 -9.92
C GLU A 631 53.59 -8.26 -10.43
N SER A 632 53.84 -9.07 -11.47
CA SER A 632 52.85 -9.99 -12.01
C SER A 632 52.43 -11.02 -10.97
N ALA A 633 53.37 -11.58 -10.21
CA ALA A 633 53.06 -12.53 -9.15
C ALA A 633 52.14 -11.91 -8.08
N ALA A 634 52.42 -10.67 -7.66
CA ALA A 634 51.56 -9.95 -6.71
C ALA A 634 50.16 -9.69 -7.28
N GLY A 635 50.05 -9.25 -8.54
CA GLY A 635 48.75 -9.03 -9.19
C GLY A 635 47.94 -10.31 -9.39
N ILE A 636 48.61 -11.44 -9.62
CA ILE A 636 48.00 -12.77 -9.72
C ILE A 636 47.43 -13.19 -8.37
N GLU A 637 48.16 -13.01 -7.27
CA GLU A 637 47.67 -13.31 -5.91
C GLU A 637 46.42 -12.48 -5.56
N GLU A 638 46.45 -11.18 -5.82
CA GLU A 638 45.31 -10.28 -5.55
C GLU A 638 44.06 -10.67 -6.37
N THR A 639 44.26 -11.02 -7.64
CA THR A 639 43.15 -11.43 -8.51
C THR A 639 42.59 -12.78 -8.08
N SER A 640 43.45 -13.73 -7.70
CA SER A 640 43.02 -15.04 -7.18
C SER A 640 42.19 -14.89 -5.91
N ALA A 641 42.64 -14.08 -4.95
CA ALA A 641 41.90 -13.77 -3.73
C ALA A 641 40.54 -13.10 -4.02
N SER A 642 40.50 -12.17 -4.98
CA SER A 642 39.26 -11.52 -5.41
C SER A 642 38.28 -12.49 -6.08
N SER A 643 38.77 -13.44 -6.87
CA SER A 643 37.97 -14.51 -7.45
C SER A 643 37.40 -15.45 -6.39
N GLU A 644 38.18 -15.86 -5.38
CA GLU A 644 37.69 -16.66 -4.25
C GLU A 644 36.59 -15.93 -3.47
N GLN A 645 36.78 -14.63 -3.18
CA GLN A 645 35.77 -13.81 -2.51
C GLN A 645 34.49 -13.67 -3.36
N THR A 646 34.63 -13.54 -4.68
CA THR A 646 33.48 -13.48 -5.60
C THR A 646 32.70 -14.79 -5.59
N THR A 647 33.39 -15.94 -5.61
CA THR A 647 32.78 -17.26 -5.47
C THR A 647 31.98 -17.37 -4.16
N ALA A 648 32.56 -16.98 -3.02
CA ALA A 648 31.87 -17.00 -1.73
C ALA A 648 30.62 -16.09 -1.72
N SER A 649 30.74 -14.88 -2.29
CA SER A 649 29.62 -13.93 -2.38
C SER A 649 28.49 -14.46 -3.26
N MET A 650 28.82 -15.12 -4.38
CA MET A 650 27.82 -15.71 -5.28
C MET A 650 27.12 -16.92 -4.66
N GLU A 651 27.81 -17.68 -3.79
CA GLU A 651 27.17 -18.73 -2.98
C GLU A 651 26.08 -18.13 -2.06
N GLU A 652 26.37 -17.01 -1.38
CA GLU A 652 25.40 -16.31 -0.54
C GLU A 652 24.23 -15.71 -1.35
N VAL A 653 24.50 -15.15 -2.53
CA VAL A 653 23.45 -14.66 -3.44
C VAL A 653 22.56 -15.81 -3.89
N ALA A 654 23.13 -16.94 -4.32
CA ALA A 654 22.39 -18.12 -4.72
C ALA A 654 21.56 -18.69 -3.55
N GLN A 655 22.08 -18.67 -2.32
CA GLN A 655 21.35 -19.09 -1.13
C GLN A 655 20.19 -18.13 -0.80
N SER A 656 20.43 -16.82 -0.87
CA SER A 656 19.41 -15.80 -0.59
C SER A 656 18.28 -15.84 -1.61
N SER A 657 18.61 -16.01 -2.89
CA SER A 657 17.64 -16.16 -3.98
C SER A 657 16.80 -17.42 -3.81
N ARG A 658 17.40 -18.58 -3.47
CA ARG A 658 16.64 -19.77 -3.09
C ARG A 658 15.69 -19.52 -1.91
N GLY A 659 16.10 -18.71 -0.95
CA GLY A 659 15.26 -18.26 0.16
C GLY A 659 14.05 -17.42 -0.30
N LEU A 660 14.26 -16.49 -1.23
CA LEU A 660 13.19 -15.67 -1.82
C LEU A 660 12.20 -16.51 -2.64
N ALA A 661 12.70 -17.44 -3.45
CA ALA A 661 11.85 -18.37 -4.21
C ALA A 661 10.93 -19.17 -3.27
N LYS A 662 11.50 -19.69 -2.16
CA LYS A 662 10.72 -20.41 -1.15
C LYS A 662 9.66 -19.52 -0.47
N LEU A 663 10.01 -18.28 -0.09
CA LEU A 663 9.05 -17.33 0.49
C LEU A 663 7.92 -16.98 -0.47
N ALA A 664 8.24 -16.84 -1.76
CA ALA A 664 7.25 -16.60 -2.80
C ALA A 664 6.31 -17.81 -2.99
N GLU A 665 6.85 -19.03 -2.93
CA GLU A 665 6.04 -20.25 -2.96
C GLU A 665 5.15 -20.38 -1.73
N GLU A 666 5.67 -20.13 -0.52
CA GLU A 666 4.87 -20.07 0.72
C GLU A 666 3.75 -19.00 0.63
N LEU A 667 4.04 -17.84 0.04
CA LEU A 667 3.05 -16.79 -0.22
C LEU A 667 1.97 -17.25 -1.20
N ASN A 668 2.36 -17.94 -2.27
CA ASN A 668 1.42 -18.53 -3.23
C ASN A 668 0.52 -19.58 -2.55
N GLU A 669 1.09 -20.48 -1.74
CA GLU A 669 0.30 -21.43 -0.95
C GLU A 669 -0.71 -20.74 -0.02
N LEU A 670 -0.34 -19.62 0.59
CA LEU A 670 -1.26 -18.83 1.42
C LEU A 670 -2.39 -18.20 0.59
N VAL A 671 -2.10 -17.73 -0.63
CA VAL A 671 -3.13 -17.21 -1.55
C VAL A 671 -4.04 -18.33 -2.04
N LEU A 672 -3.52 -19.53 -2.31
CA LEU A 672 -4.30 -20.71 -2.73
C LEU A 672 -5.29 -21.22 -1.67
N LYS A 673 -5.14 -20.83 -0.39
CA LYS A 673 -6.17 -21.07 0.63
C LYS A 673 -7.46 -20.30 0.35
N PHE A 674 -7.39 -19.23 -0.43
CA PHE A 674 -8.55 -18.50 -0.89
C PHE A 674 -9.07 -19.10 -2.19
N LYS A 675 -10.36 -19.41 -2.21
CA LYS A 675 -11.05 -19.86 -3.40
C LYS A 675 -11.55 -18.65 -4.17
N LEU A 676 -10.79 -18.29 -5.20
CA LEU A 676 -11.08 -17.19 -6.14
C LEU A 676 -12.09 -17.61 -7.21
#